data_AF-A0A2V6BJW5-F1
#
_entry.id   AF-A0A2V6BJW5-F1
#
_cell.length_a   1.000
_cell.length_b   1.000
_cell.length_c   1.000
_cell.angle_alpha   90.00
_cell.angle_beta   90.00
_cell.angle_gamma   90.00
#
_symmetry.space_group_name_H-M   'P 1'
#
loop_
_entity.id
_entity.type
_entity.pdbx_description
1 polymer ?
#
loop_
_entity_poly.entity_id
_entity_poly.type
_entity_poly.pdbx_seq_one_letter_code
_entity_poly.pdbx_strand_id
1 'polypeptide(L)'
;MNKKRSGRQSAFFNIRVLISLAFCLFGIVLSLFAAGVVPSLGSGGGQPQPNQTSKALTKSLTIAAKGVTLRYPEGWSVGQPTLNSWVIQNVPAGKQATAKPTVRVVIGYLERTDHSDAVSQLEEYAKEFTQPSTFLAIGGWPALQRVQLVKRPQPGNAPLFPDRNMVQITTAVAADNLLVRLEGDLPSNADQQLKDLVLAIGQSLVFQSAGNPAQVQEELNKLQSSPGRRDSPQARVASPEVATKRSSNAEAPSAGAPIFPPVQLNNLGNNGELEIAVSNNGTNIVVAKQSGFVTSNDGGQTFPFSGNLPVNDGDSSLAFGQSGNFYHAALACFGGSCAAPCPANSNCVEVAASTTNGQTFGALVNAVVCPNSGTGACSSDQEHIAADRLNPAPGGDAVYMAFRDLSGSATVTCSPDSGATWAPTLALEGGSDFPRVAVGSDGFFYVIYRNGGNIRLDKFNACTTSGAQMTRAPGGFPFTVSAFNNFAGCEVANGFGGLDRCNDGNILSSPTVTVDDTNANHVYAAWANNTAANNENTLVADSTDGGVNWRAAVTINTNVAARRFMPWACASGGSAFVTWYDRRAATATNNDLTDYFAASAGLSGGNLVPNNDEFQISTTSDPQCNLWPAAPRSTWDSENCAVQPENAGRCSVSTNIRCDFSGDGTQCPAGETCQTGGGAPKYGDYNGNACVLGRFYTVFASGAGLANVRDFFQSFVVTSTPTTLTYTGATTGDYHDLVTLSAVLTLSGTSAGVAGQTITFNLGAQSCAGVTDAAGAASCDLTLNQIPGPYTVTASFAGSGLFQASNTSAPFTITKEETTLSYTGDTVIANNTTAHLSGVLLEDGTVPIAGRTVVFTLGTGATAQSCSGVTDGAGVAACDIFPVNQPSGPGVVTANFAGDDFYLPSSASATTIIFAFLDHGSFVVGDQTATGTVEFWGHSWSRDNVLSGGPAPDSFKGFAAAISTNPPVCGDTWTSRPGNSSRPPDTLPPLMGVVVSSSITKSGSTISGDVPEIVVVQPDPGYQPDPGHPGTGTVVAVYCPHASSPHTTRPRPTPRLRPSP
;
A
#
# COMPACT_ATOMS: atom_id res chain seq x y z
N MET A 1 -27.38 53.69 -11.60
CA MET A 1 -26.43 54.65 -12.23
C MET A 1 -25.46 55.18 -11.16
N ASN A 2 -24.28 55.67 -11.56
CA ASN A 2 -23.44 56.75 -10.97
C ASN A 2 -23.50 57.10 -9.44
N LYS A 3 -22.41 57.47 -8.73
CA LYS A 3 -20.94 57.39 -8.96
C LYS A 3 -20.16 57.85 -7.70
N LYS A 4 -19.07 57.15 -7.35
CA LYS A 4 -17.81 57.62 -6.72
C LYS A 4 -17.76 58.72 -5.60
N ARG A 5 -17.22 58.27 -4.44
CA ARG A 5 -16.00 58.77 -3.70
C ARG A 5 -16.06 59.87 -2.59
N SER A 6 -15.14 59.64 -1.63
CA SER A 6 -14.49 60.53 -0.63
C SER A 6 -15.32 61.12 0.53
N GLY A 7 -14.74 61.34 1.73
CA GLY A 7 -13.47 60.78 2.25
C GLY A 7 -12.77 61.51 3.42
N ARG A 8 -12.59 60.80 4.55
CA ARG A 8 -11.66 61.03 5.69
C ARG A 8 -11.85 62.24 6.64
N GLN A 9 -11.45 61.96 7.90
CA GLN A 9 -11.19 62.82 9.08
C GLN A 9 -12.40 63.20 9.97
N SER A 10 -12.29 63.35 11.31
CA SER A 10 -11.33 62.83 12.33
C SER A 10 -11.81 63.22 13.75
N ALA A 11 -11.35 62.50 14.78
CA ALA A 11 -11.18 62.93 16.19
C ALA A 11 -12.39 63.13 17.17
N PHE A 12 -12.36 62.32 18.24
CA PHE A 12 -12.53 62.62 19.68
C PHE A 12 -13.49 63.74 20.20
N PHE A 13 -14.53 63.34 20.94
CA PHE A 13 -14.75 63.50 22.42
C PHE A 13 -16.13 62.85 22.76
N ASN A 14 -16.31 61.89 23.67
CA ASN A 14 -16.11 61.87 25.14
C ASN A 14 -17.18 62.67 25.94
N ILE A 15 -18.20 61.97 26.45
CA ILE A 15 -19.20 62.40 27.46
C ILE A 15 -19.45 61.24 28.44
N ARG A 16 -19.76 61.55 29.71
CA ARG A 16 -19.98 60.59 30.82
C ARG A 16 -21.02 61.17 31.83
N VAL A 17 -21.31 60.42 32.91
CA VAL A 17 -22.20 60.77 34.06
C VAL A 17 -23.70 60.78 33.67
N LEU A 18 -24.71 60.25 34.39
CA LEU A 18 -25.09 60.05 35.81
C LEU A 18 -25.76 58.64 35.98
N ILE A 19 -26.27 58.09 37.11
CA ILE A 19 -26.33 58.33 38.58
C ILE A 19 -26.49 56.90 39.22
N SER A 20 -25.75 56.43 40.22
CA SER A 20 -25.70 56.70 41.68
C SER A 20 -26.77 56.01 42.56
N LEU A 21 -26.32 55.05 43.38
CA LEU A 21 -26.84 54.47 44.65
C LEU A 21 -26.05 53.14 44.88
N ALA A 22 -25.70 52.63 46.06
CA ALA A 22 -25.62 53.11 47.46
C ALA A 22 -24.34 52.46 48.07
N PHE A 23 -23.99 52.36 49.36
CA PHE A 23 -24.53 52.74 50.69
C PHE A 23 -23.29 53.04 51.61
N CYS A 24 -23.43 53.33 52.91
CA CYS A 24 -22.27 53.60 53.79
C CYS A 24 -22.54 53.35 55.29
N LEU A 25 -21.54 52.80 56.03
CA LEU A 25 -21.35 52.85 57.50
C LEU A 25 -20.00 52.18 57.86
N PHE A 26 -18.88 52.88 58.08
CA PHE A 26 -18.41 53.66 59.25
C PHE A 26 -17.91 52.86 60.48
N GLY A 27 -16.65 53.08 60.87
CA GLY A 27 -16.03 52.57 62.11
C GLY A 27 -14.50 52.76 62.11
N ILE A 28 -13.97 53.64 62.97
CA ILE A 28 -12.53 54.00 63.04
C ILE A 28 -12.03 53.90 64.48
N VAL A 29 -10.89 53.23 64.71
CA VAL A 29 -9.90 53.60 65.74
C VAL A 29 -8.50 53.32 65.19
N LEU A 30 -7.56 54.25 65.40
CA LEU A 30 -6.12 54.07 65.16
C LEU A 30 -5.35 54.76 66.30
N SER A 31 -4.38 54.07 66.89
CA SER A 31 -3.41 54.68 67.81
C SER A 31 -2.07 53.95 67.75
N LEU A 32 -0.98 54.72 67.69
CA LEU A 32 0.40 54.23 67.58
C LEU A 32 0.94 53.83 68.96
N PHE A 33 1.97 52.97 68.99
CA PHE A 33 3.25 53.30 69.63
C PHE A 33 4.40 52.57 68.93
N ALA A 34 5.66 52.93 69.23
CA ALA A 34 6.81 52.66 68.36
C ALA A 34 8.07 52.20 69.10
N ALA A 35 9.01 51.63 68.32
CA ALA A 35 10.40 51.32 68.62
C ALA A 35 10.71 50.23 69.68
N GLY A 36 11.65 49.31 69.36
CA GLY A 36 12.12 48.30 70.30
C GLY A 36 13.04 47.21 69.72
N VAL A 37 14.32 47.53 69.60
CA VAL A 37 15.51 46.62 69.72
C VAL A 37 15.49 45.24 69.03
N VAL A 38 16.45 45.03 68.13
CA VAL A 38 16.96 43.69 67.76
C VAL A 38 18.03 43.24 68.77
N PRO A 39 17.93 42.01 69.30
CA PRO A 39 19.09 41.20 69.65
C PRO A 39 19.13 39.90 68.81
N SER A 40 20.32 39.44 68.48
CA SER A 40 20.55 38.20 67.72
C SER A 40 20.93 37.02 68.61
N LEU A 41 20.88 35.82 68.02
CA LEU A 41 21.38 34.53 68.53
C LEU A 41 20.60 33.89 69.70
N GLY A 42 19.99 32.74 69.38
CA GLY A 42 19.35 31.83 70.33
C GLY A 42 18.98 30.52 69.63
N SER A 43 19.91 29.55 69.62
CA SER A 43 19.70 28.25 68.97
C SER A 43 18.71 27.39 69.76
N GLY A 44 17.57 27.04 69.14
CA GLY A 44 16.58 26.15 69.74
C GLY A 44 15.75 25.44 68.68
N GLY A 45 15.89 24.13 68.58
CA GLY A 45 15.11 23.31 67.63
C GLY A 45 13.67 23.13 68.09
N GLY A 46 12.72 23.73 67.39
CA GLY A 46 11.29 23.49 67.58
C GLY A 46 10.78 22.40 66.65
N GLN A 47 10.73 21.15 67.11
CA GLN A 47 9.85 20.17 66.45
C GLN A 47 8.38 20.61 66.62
N PRO A 48 7.52 20.45 65.60
CA PRO A 48 6.08 20.53 65.83
C PRO A 48 5.67 19.45 66.82
N GLN A 49 4.86 19.80 67.83
CA GLN A 49 4.31 18.80 68.76
C GLN A 49 3.45 17.76 68.01
N PRO A 50 3.37 16.51 68.50
CA PRO A 50 2.61 15.45 67.83
C PRO A 50 1.10 15.77 67.84
N ASN A 51 0.61 16.27 66.70
CA ASN A 51 -0.80 16.59 66.45
C ASN A 51 -1.72 15.39 66.75
N GLN A 52 -2.97 15.67 67.16
CA GLN A 52 -3.93 14.63 67.55
C GLN A 52 -4.16 13.56 66.46
N THR A 53 -4.07 13.93 65.17
CA THR A 53 -4.15 13.02 64.01
C THR A 53 -3.10 11.90 64.05
N SER A 54 -1.89 12.14 64.56
CA SER A 54 -0.85 11.10 64.71
C SER A 54 -1.26 9.96 65.66
N LYS A 55 -2.18 10.22 66.59
CA LYS A 55 -2.74 9.20 67.50
C LYS A 55 -3.88 8.38 66.86
N ALA A 56 -4.45 8.85 65.74
CA ALA A 56 -5.52 8.15 65.03
C ALA A 56 -5.01 7.02 64.12
N LEU A 57 -3.74 7.09 63.70
CA LEU A 57 -3.09 6.04 62.90
C LEU A 57 -2.63 4.91 63.84
N THR A 58 -3.49 3.91 64.06
CA THR A 58 -3.21 2.80 65.01
C THR A 58 -2.69 1.54 64.32
N LYS A 59 -2.99 1.33 63.04
CA LYS A 59 -2.55 0.17 62.25
C LYS A 59 -1.30 0.50 61.44
N SER A 60 -0.61 -0.53 60.95
CA SER A 60 0.60 -0.40 60.10
C SER A 60 0.51 -1.33 58.90
N LEU A 61 1.07 -0.88 57.77
CA LEU A 61 1.31 -1.66 56.55
C LEU A 61 2.83 -1.66 56.29
N THR A 62 3.43 -2.84 56.16
CA THR A 62 4.85 -3.03 55.85
C THR A 62 4.99 -3.73 54.50
N ILE A 63 5.54 -3.03 53.52
CA ILE A 63 5.84 -3.57 52.18
C ILE A 63 7.30 -4.03 52.20
N ALA A 64 7.53 -5.22 52.77
CA ALA A 64 8.87 -5.74 53.03
C ALA A 64 9.77 -5.78 51.79
N ALA A 65 9.21 -6.11 50.62
CA ALA A 65 9.92 -6.18 49.34
C ALA A 65 10.45 -4.83 48.81
N LYS A 66 10.02 -3.69 49.40
CA LYS A 66 10.52 -2.34 49.08
C LYS A 66 11.12 -1.62 50.31
N GLY A 67 11.19 -2.28 51.48
CA GLY A 67 11.70 -1.68 52.71
C GLY A 67 10.83 -0.56 53.31
N VAL A 68 9.59 -0.41 52.86
CA VAL A 68 8.67 0.67 53.26
C VAL A 68 7.72 0.21 54.37
N THR A 69 7.45 1.07 55.35
CA THR A 69 6.33 0.93 56.29
C THR A 69 5.57 2.24 56.41
N LEU A 70 4.25 2.19 56.50
CA LEU A 70 3.37 3.34 56.80
C LEU A 70 2.24 2.94 57.74
N ARG A 71 1.53 3.94 58.28
CA ARG A 71 0.50 3.76 59.31
C ARG A 71 -0.85 4.29 58.84
N TYR A 72 -1.93 3.63 59.27
CA TYR A 72 -3.29 3.95 58.82
C TYR A 72 -4.33 3.82 59.96
N PRO A 73 -5.54 4.39 59.80
CA PRO A 73 -6.53 4.44 60.88
C PRO A 73 -7.16 3.08 61.20
N GLU A 74 -7.72 2.96 62.41
CA GLU A 74 -8.61 1.85 62.75
C GLU A 74 -9.89 1.86 61.89
N GLY A 75 -10.44 0.69 61.57
CA GLY A 75 -11.64 0.55 60.74
C GLY A 75 -11.41 0.73 59.23
N TRP A 76 -10.23 1.22 58.82
CA TRP A 76 -9.78 1.20 57.44
C TRP A 76 -9.14 -0.15 57.11
N SER A 77 -8.92 -0.44 55.83
CA SER A 77 -8.34 -1.71 55.36
C SER A 77 -7.32 -1.52 54.25
N VAL A 78 -6.58 -2.58 53.94
CA VAL A 78 -5.54 -2.63 52.92
C VAL A 78 -5.91 -3.67 51.85
N GLY A 79 -5.55 -3.39 50.60
CA GLY A 79 -5.49 -4.34 49.49
C GLY A 79 -4.20 -4.19 48.68
N GLN A 80 -3.94 -5.13 47.78
CA GLN A 80 -2.83 -5.12 46.84
C GLN A 80 -3.39 -5.32 45.41
N PRO A 81 -3.76 -4.25 44.68
CA PRO A 81 -4.45 -4.38 43.38
C PRO A 81 -3.57 -4.95 42.25
N THR A 82 -2.26 -4.65 42.28
CA THR A 82 -1.27 -5.28 41.38
C THR A 82 -0.05 -5.72 42.21
N LEU A 83 0.85 -6.54 41.65
CA LEU A 83 2.06 -6.95 42.38
C LEU A 83 2.92 -5.75 42.83
N ASN A 84 2.88 -4.63 42.09
CA ASN A 84 3.64 -3.41 42.37
C ASN A 84 2.77 -2.22 42.84
N SER A 85 1.51 -2.44 43.27
CA SER A 85 0.68 -1.38 43.86
C SER A 85 -0.16 -1.87 45.03
N TRP A 86 -0.39 -0.99 46.00
CA TRP A 86 -1.21 -1.25 47.19
C TRP A 86 -2.30 -0.19 47.29
N VAL A 87 -3.36 -0.47 48.06
CA VAL A 87 -4.43 0.50 48.32
C VAL A 87 -4.83 0.46 49.79
N ILE A 88 -5.02 1.62 50.40
CA ILE A 88 -5.67 1.77 51.71
C ILE A 88 -7.06 2.37 51.47
N GLN A 89 -8.09 1.78 52.09
CA GLN A 89 -9.49 2.14 51.86
C GLN A 89 -10.21 2.42 53.19
N ASN A 90 -11.11 3.41 53.20
CA ASN A 90 -11.91 3.75 54.39
C ASN A 90 -13.09 2.80 54.68
N VAL A 91 -12.93 1.51 54.35
CA VAL A 91 -13.91 0.44 54.51
C VAL A 91 -13.28 -0.66 55.38
N PRO A 92 -13.97 -1.21 56.40
CA PRO A 92 -13.45 -2.34 57.17
C PRO A 92 -13.26 -3.58 56.31
N ALA A 93 -12.21 -4.38 56.58
CA ALA A 93 -11.85 -5.54 55.74
C ALA A 93 -13.05 -6.48 55.45
N GLY A 94 -13.82 -6.85 56.49
CA GLY A 94 -15.04 -7.67 56.36
C GLY A 94 -16.22 -7.02 55.62
N LYS A 95 -16.04 -5.84 55.01
CA LYS A 95 -17.05 -5.13 54.18
C LYS A 95 -16.56 -4.76 52.78
N GLN A 96 -15.31 -5.09 52.40
CA GLN A 96 -14.73 -4.73 51.10
C GLN A 96 -15.52 -5.27 49.89
N ALA A 97 -16.23 -6.38 50.06
CA ALA A 97 -17.08 -6.98 49.01
C ALA A 97 -18.49 -6.35 48.91
N THR A 98 -18.90 -5.50 49.86
CA THR A 98 -20.30 -5.02 49.98
C THR A 98 -20.46 -3.52 50.20
N ALA A 99 -19.37 -2.79 50.53
CA ALA A 99 -19.36 -1.34 50.69
C ALA A 99 -18.33 -0.70 49.76
N LYS A 100 -18.75 0.29 48.97
CA LYS A 100 -17.84 1.08 48.13
C LYS A 100 -17.06 2.08 49.02
N PRO A 101 -15.72 2.20 48.88
CA PRO A 101 -14.95 3.20 49.60
C PRO A 101 -15.27 4.61 49.10
N THR A 102 -15.30 5.56 50.03
CA THR A 102 -15.37 7.01 49.70
C THR A 102 -14.01 7.70 49.81
N VAL A 103 -13.02 7.05 50.42
CA VAL A 103 -11.60 7.42 50.33
C VAL A 103 -10.76 6.20 49.94
N ARG A 104 -9.94 6.37 48.91
CA ARG A 104 -8.91 5.42 48.47
C ARG A 104 -7.55 6.13 48.54
N VAL A 105 -6.51 5.43 49.01
CA VAL A 105 -5.12 5.91 48.94
C VAL A 105 -4.30 4.83 48.24
N VAL A 106 -4.00 5.05 46.96
CA VAL A 106 -3.20 4.13 46.14
C VAL A 106 -1.73 4.40 46.38
N ILE A 107 -0.95 3.36 46.65
CA ILE A 107 0.50 3.39 46.88
C ILE A 107 1.17 2.71 45.68
N GLY A 108 1.98 3.46 44.94
CA GLY A 108 2.80 2.97 43.83
C GLY A 108 4.30 3.16 44.09
N TYR A 109 5.12 2.40 43.37
CA TYR A 109 6.58 2.43 43.47
C TYR A 109 7.20 2.61 42.09
N LEU A 110 8.24 3.44 42.02
CA LEU A 110 9.06 3.63 40.83
C LEU A 110 10.53 3.59 41.23
N GLU A 111 11.27 2.63 40.67
CA GLU A 111 12.73 2.56 40.81
C GLU A 111 13.39 3.45 39.76
N ARG A 112 14.42 4.17 40.19
CA ARG A 112 15.14 5.20 39.44
C ARG A 112 16.63 4.80 39.31
N THR A 113 17.39 5.47 38.44
CA THR A 113 18.81 5.08 38.21
C THR A 113 19.65 5.24 39.47
N ASP A 114 19.34 6.28 40.25
CA ASP A 114 20.01 6.69 41.47
C ASP A 114 19.13 7.70 42.23
N HIS A 115 19.63 8.20 43.36
CA HIS A 115 18.90 9.16 44.19
C HIS A 115 18.71 10.55 43.54
N SER A 116 19.66 11.03 42.73
CA SER A 116 19.55 12.32 42.03
C SER A 116 18.47 12.27 40.95
N ASP A 117 18.36 11.14 40.25
CA ASP A 117 17.25 10.84 39.34
C ASP A 117 15.90 10.78 40.09
N ALA A 118 15.85 10.14 41.27
CA ALA A 118 14.64 10.12 42.10
C ALA A 118 14.20 11.51 42.59
N VAL A 119 15.14 12.37 43.02
CA VAL A 119 14.86 13.76 43.39
C VAL A 119 14.47 14.61 42.16
N SER A 120 15.01 14.32 40.99
CA SER A 120 14.64 15.00 39.74
C SER A 120 13.22 14.61 39.29
N GLN A 121 12.83 13.34 39.42
CA GLN A 121 11.47 12.89 39.17
C GLN A 121 10.47 13.42 40.22
N LEU A 122 10.91 13.68 41.46
CA LEU A 122 10.11 14.40 42.46
C LEU A 122 9.87 15.88 42.08
N GLU A 123 10.85 16.53 41.42
CA GLU A 123 10.68 17.86 40.84
C GLU A 123 9.69 17.86 39.66
N GLU A 124 9.69 16.82 38.83
CA GLU A 124 8.70 16.64 37.75
C GLU A 124 7.28 16.42 38.29
N TYR A 125 7.11 15.65 39.38
CA TYR A 125 5.82 15.52 40.06
C TYR A 125 5.29 16.86 40.58
N ALA A 126 6.16 17.77 41.02
CA ALA A 126 5.75 19.11 41.44
C ALA A 126 5.24 19.98 40.27
N LYS A 127 5.64 19.68 39.03
CA LYS A 127 5.23 20.40 37.80
C LYS A 127 3.95 19.85 37.16
N GLU A 128 3.34 18.81 37.71
CA GLU A 128 2.08 18.24 37.19
C GLU A 128 0.90 19.22 37.26
N PHE A 129 0.87 20.10 38.26
CA PHE A 129 -0.23 21.01 38.55
C PHE A 129 0.28 22.41 38.88
N THR A 130 -0.58 23.43 38.81
CA THR A 130 -0.22 24.82 39.14
C THR A 130 -0.35 25.13 40.63
N GLN A 131 -1.03 24.27 41.39
CA GLN A 131 -1.09 24.31 42.85
C GLN A 131 0.30 24.03 43.44
N PRO A 132 0.84 24.93 44.30
CA PRO A 132 2.17 24.76 44.86
C PRO A 132 2.23 23.53 45.76
N SER A 133 3.37 22.85 45.73
CA SER A 133 3.63 21.66 46.54
C SER A 133 4.42 22.01 47.79
N THR A 134 4.05 21.42 48.92
CA THR A 134 4.79 21.54 50.18
C THR A 134 5.94 20.55 50.16
N PHE A 135 7.18 21.03 50.15
CA PHE A 135 8.37 20.18 50.25
C PHE A 135 8.83 20.05 51.70
N LEU A 136 9.01 18.81 52.15
CA LEU A 136 9.38 18.45 53.53
C LEU A 136 10.15 17.13 53.57
N ALA A 137 10.84 16.84 54.68
CA ALA A 137 11.43 15.52 54.91
C ALA A 137 10.39 14.54 55.46
N ILE A 138 10.19 13.40 54.80
CA ILE A 138 9.36 12.28 55.27
C ILE A 138 10.24 11.03 55.38
N GLY A 139 10.17 10.33 56.51
CA GLY A 139 10.98 9.12 56.76
C GLY A 139 12.51 9.32 56.71
N GLY A 140 12.99 10.57 56.72
CA GLY A 140 14.40 10.93 56.56
C GLY A 140 14.84 11.25 55.12
N TRP A 141 13.90 11.47 54.20
CA TRP A 141 14.14 11.67 52.76
C TRP A 141 13.31 12.83 52.18
N PRO A 142 13.73 13.47 51.07
CA PRO A 142 13.00 14.57 50.46
C PRO A 142 11.65 14.10 49.89
N ALA A 143 10.60 14.88 50.14
CA ALA A 143 9.24 14.57 49.75
C ALA A 143 8.47 15.81 49.29
N LEU A 144 7.44 15.60 48.48
CA LEU A 144 6.38 16.58 48.21
C LEU A 144 5.04 16.10 48.81
N GLN A 145 4.25 17.05 49.30
CA GLN A 145 2.82 16.88 49.58
C GLN A 145 2.01 17.98 48.93
N ARG A 146 0.88 17.62 48.32
CA ARG A 146 -0.03 18.54 47.60
C ARG A 146 -1.47 18.14 47.86
N VAL A 147 -2.33 19.12 48.14
CA VAL A 147 -3.79 18.95 48.27
C VAL A 147 -4.45 19.83 47.21
N GLN A 148 -5.30 19.23 46.39
CA GLN A 148 -5.90 19.91 45.24
C GLN A 148 -7.33 19.45 44.97
N LEU A 149 -8.15 20.35 44.43
CA LEU A 149 -9.47 20.00 43.89
C LEU A 149 -9.31 19.77 42.39
N VAL A 150 -9.62 18.56 41.92
CA VAL A 150 -9.50 18.17 40.51
C VAL A 150 -10.83 17.63 39.98
N LYS A 151 -11.01 17.67 38.66
CA LYS A 151 -12.10 16.95 37.99
C LYS A 151 -11.88 15.45 38.18
N ARG A 152 -12.93 14.72 38.56
CA ARG A 152 -12.90 13.26 38.74
C ARG A 152 -12.95 12.59 37.36
N PRO A 153 -12.05 11.65 37.04
CA PRO A 153 -12.15 10.83 35.82
C PRO A 153 -13.53 10.18 35.72
N GLN A 154 -14.16 10.27 34.55
CA GLN A 154 -15.49 9.70 34.30
C GLN A 154 -15.38 8.51 33.35
N PRO A 155 -16.25 7.48 33.51
CA PRO A 155 -16.23 6.29 32.65
C PRO A 155 -16.72 6.57 31.22
N GLY A 156 -16.04 5.97 30.24
CA GLY A 156 -16.36 6.05 28.82
C GLY A 156 -17.74 5.47 28.50
N ASN A 157 -18.09 4.31 29.04
CA ASN A 157 -19.36 3.61 28.71
C ASN A 157 -20.34 3.38 29.89
N ALA A 158 -20.04 3.84 31.11
CA ALA A 158 -20.91 3.67 32.29
C ALA A 158 -21.56 5.01 32.78
N PRO A 159 -22.55 4.98 33.71
CA PRO A 159 -23.12 6.19 34.30
C PRO A 159 -22.08 7.06 35.01
N LEU A 160 -22.15 8.38 34.79
CA LEU A 160 -21.23 9.36 35.38
C LEU A 160 -21.29 9.36 36.92
N PHE A 161 -20.15 9.64 37.55
CA PHE A 161 -20.09 9.85 39.00
C PHE A 161 -20.78 11.18 39.38
N PRO A 162 -21.77 11.18 40.30
CA PRO A 162 -22.49 12.42 40.66
C PRO A 162 -21.60 13.52 41.23
N ASP A 163 -20.56 13.14 41.98
CA ASP A 163 -19.50 14.06 42.40
C ASP A 163 -18.46 14.19 41.28
N ARG A 164 -18.65 15.17 40.38
CA ARG A 164 -17.78 15.38 39.21
C ARG A 164 -16.40 15.96 39.55
N ASN A 165 -16.20 16.41 40.78
CA ASN A 165 -14.90 16.80 41.32
C ASN A 165 -14.43 15.79 42.37
N MET A 166 -13.20 15.96 42.84
CA MET A 166 -12.64 15.20 43.95
C MET A 166 -11.51 16.00 44.60
N VAL A 167 -11.30 15.80 45.90
CA VAL A 167 -10.08 16.27 46.55
C VAL A 167 -9.04 15.18 46.34
N GLN A 168 -7.95 15.52 45.66
CA GLN A 168 -6.80 14.64 45.46
C GLN A 168 -5.65 15.09 46.37
N ILE A 169 -4.98 14.14 47.00
CA ILE A 169 -3.86 14.35 47.92
C ILE A 169 -2.67 13.51 47.45
N THR A 170 -1.72 14.17 46.78
CA THR A 170 -0.45 13.55 46.39
C THR A 170 0.52 13.61 47.56
N THR A 171 1.16 12.49 47.90
CA THR A 171 2.40 12.46 48.71
C THR A 171 3.41 11.59 47.99
N ALA A 172 4.60 12.11 47.66
CA ALA A 172 5.68 11.27 47.13
C ALA A 172 7.01 11.56 47.81
N VAL A 173 7.83 10.52 47.96
CA VAL A 173 9.12 10.55 48.68
C VAL A 173 10.17 9.88 47.81
N ALA A 174 11.29 10.55 47.58
CA ALA A 174 12.46 9.98 46.90
C ALA A 174 13.42 9.43 47.97
N ALA A 175 13.39 8.13 48.21
CA ALA A 175 14.17 7.47 49.26
C ALA A 175 15.24 6.56 48.63
N ASP A 176 16.51 6.96 48.72
CA ASP A 176 17.57 6.42 47.85
C ASP A 176 17.11 6.45 46.38
N ASN A 177 17.31 5.39 45.60
CA ASN A 177 16.79 5.28 44.22
C ASN A 177 15.31 4.87 44.12
N LEU A 178 14.57 4.76 45.23
CA LEU A 178 13.16 4.37 45.25
C LEU A 178 12.25 5.58 45.43
N LEU A 179 11.42 5.87 44.42
CA LEU A 179 10.36 6.86 44.49
C LEU A 179 9.04 6.19 44.89
N VAL A 180 8.55 6.50 46.09
CA VAL A 180 7.25 6.01 46.59
C VAL A 180 6.20 7.10 46.40
N ARG A 181 5.08 6.81 45.74
CA ARG A 181 3.97 7.75 45.53
C ARG A 181 2.68 7.23 46.14
N LEU A 182 2.01 8.08 46.90
CA LEU A 182 0.65 7.92 47.39
C LEU A 182 -0.25 8.91 46.68
N GLU A 183 -1.33 8.42 46.08
CA GLU A 183 -2.40 9.25 45.52
C GLU A 183 -3.68 8.99 46.32
N GLY A 184 -4.13 10.01 47.06
CA GLY A 184 -5.29 9.94 47.95
C GLY A 184 -6.52 10.60 47.33
N ASP A 185 -7.52 9.80 46.99
CA ASP A 185 -8.77 10.23 46.36
C ASP A 185 -9.88 10.37 47.41
N LEU A 186 -10.38 11.59 47.60
CA LEU A 186 -11.40 11.97 48.59
C LEU A 186 -12.63 12.62 47.90
N PRO A 187 -13.80 12.68 48.57
CA PRO A 187 -14.96 13.43 48.09
C PRO A 187 -14.63 14.92 47.91
N SER A 188 -15.25 15.60 46.93
CA SER A 188 -14.99 17.03 46.70
C SER A 188 -15.29 17.92 47.92
N ASN A 189 -16.25 17.52 48.75
CA ASN A 189 -16.67 18.19 49.98
C ASN A 189 -15.91 17.73 51.25
N ALA A 190 -14.81 16.97 51.12
CA ALA A 190 -14.04 16.49 52.26
C ALA A 190 -13.63 17.61 53.22
N ASP A 191 -13.87 17.42 54.52
CA ASP A 191 -13.46 18.36 55.56
C ASP A 191 -11.94 18.35 55.80
N GLN A 192 -11.46 19.29 56.63
CA GLN A 192 -10.04 19.42 56.91
C GLN A 192 -9.49 18.27 57.76
N GLN A 193 -10.28 17.64 58.64
CA GLN A 193 -9.82 16.53 59.47
C GLN A 193 -9.55 15.29 58.61
N LEU A 194 -10.39 15.02 57.61
CA LEU A 194 -10.17 13.93 56.66
C LEU A 194 -8.96 14.17 55.75
N LYS A 195 -8.76 15.42 55.31
CA LYS A 195 -7.57 15.84 54.55
C LYS A 195 -6.28 15.67 55.37
N ASP A 196 -6.28 16.19 56.61
CA ASP A 196 -5.16 16.08 57.54
C ASP A 196 -4.85 14.61 57.91
N LEU A 197 -5.88 13.75 57.99
CA LEU A 197 -5.72 12.32 58.24
C LEU A 197 -5.00 11.61 57.09
N VAL A 198 -5.35 11.92 55.83
CA VAL A 198 -4.70 11.33 54.65
C VAL A 198 -3.28 11.89 54.44
N LEU A 199 -3.07 13.18 54.69
CA LEU A 199 -1.72 13.76 54.75
C LEU A 199 -0.86 13.08 55.83
N ALA A 200 -1.43 12.76 57.00
CA ALA A 200 -0.74 12.05 58.07
C ALA A 200 -0.41 10.59 57.72
N ILE A 201 -1.24 9.90 56.92
CA ILE A 201 -0.90 8.56 56.37
C ILE A 201 0.40 8.68 55.55
N GLY A 202 0.50 9.67 54.66
CA GLY A 202 1.72 9.92 53.88
C GLY A 202 2.93 10.30 54.73
N GLN A 203 2.76 11.19 55.71
CA GLN A 203 3.82 11.59 56.66
C GLN A 203 4.30 10.45 57.57
N SER A 204 3.54 9.35 57.67
CA SER A 204 3.90 8.18 58.48
C SER A 204 4.82 7.17 57.79
N LEU A 205 5.26 7.45 56.55
CA LEU A 205 6.24 6.64 55.82
C LEU A 205 7.59 6.56 56.56
N VAL A 206 8.09 5.34 56.69
CA VAL A 206 9.39 4.97 57.27
C VAL A 206 10.09 4.01 56.31
N PHE A 207 11.39 4.18 56.14
CA PHE A 207 12.25 3.43 55.23
C PHE A 207 13.32 2.66 56.01
N GLN A 208 14.02 1.71 55.37
CA GLN A 208 15.12 0.96 55.98
C GLN A 208 16.35 1.82 56.34
N SER A 209 16.54 2.93 55.62
CA SER A 209 17.60 3.92 55.79
C SER A 209 17.01 5.34 55.77
N ALA A 210 17.79 6.32 56.21
CA ALA A 210 17.49 7.75 56.09
C ALA A 210 18.60 8.43 55.28
N GLY A 211 18.25 9.48 54.53
CA GLY A 211 19.21 10.28 53.78
C GLY A 211 20.11 11.11 54.69
N ASN A 212 21.19 11.67 54.13
CA ASN A 212 22.05 12.59 54.87
C ASN A 212 21.29 13.90 55.16
N PRO A 213 21.06 14.30 56.43
CA PRO A 213 20.20 15.44 56.75
C PRO A 213 20.64 16.78 56.13
N ALA A 214 21.93 16.97 55.85
CA ALA A 214 22.42 18.17 55.18
C ALA A 214 22.07 18.16 53.68
N GLN A 215 22.27 17.03 53.02
CA GLN A 215 21.92 16.82 51.61
C GLN A 215 20.41 16.93 51.40
N VAL A 216 19.62 16.25 52.24
CA VAL A 216 18.14 16.31 52.19
C VAL A 216 17.64 17.75 52.36
N GLN A 217 18.28 18.57 53.20
CA GLN A 217 17.93 19.98 53.32
C GLN A 217 18.33 20.81 52.09
N GLU A 218 19.46 20.51 51.44
CA GLU A 218 19.87 21.13 50.17
C GLU A 218 18.91 20.78 49.03
N GLU A 219 18.50 19.52 48.92
CA GLU A 219 17.52 19.02 47.95
C GLU A 219 16.14 19.65 48.17
N LEU A 220 15.69 19.78 49.42
CA LEU A 220 14.45 20.49 49.76
C LEU A 220 14.53 21.99 49.42
N ASN A 221 15.68 22.64 49.67
CA ASN A 221 15.88 24.03 49.28
C ASN A 221 15.87 24.19 47.75
N LYS A 222 16.51 23.27 47.01
CA LYS A 222 16.47 23.21 45.53
C LYS A 222 15.02 23.10 45.06
N LEU A 223 14.28 22.08 45.51
CA LEU A 223 12.89 21.82 45.13
C LEU A 223 11.97 23.03 45.41
N GLN A 224 12.14 23.71 46.55
CA GLN A 224 11.41 24.93 46.88
C GLN A 224 11.76 26.13 45.98
N SER A 225 12.95 26.14 45.39
CA SER A 225 13.41 27.18 44.45
C SER A 225 13.16 26.86 42.97
N SER A 226 12.91 25.58 42.64
CA SER A 226 12.69 25.13 41.26
C SER A 226 11.43 25.78 40.67
N PRO A 227 11.46 26.23 39.39
CA PRO A 227 10.28 26.80 38.75
C PRO A 227 9.10 25.81 38.72
N GLY A 228 7.93 26.29 39.15
CA GLY A 228 6.68 25.52 39.07
C GLY A 228 6.24 25.23 37.64
N ARG A 229 5.09 24.53 37.50
CA ARG A 229 4.50 24.18 36.22
C ARG A 229 4.45 25.40 35.26
N ARG A 230 4.90 25.21 34.02
CA ARG A 230 4.69 26.17 32.93
C ARG A 230 3.27 26.02 32.38
N ASP A 231 2.55 27.12 32.24
CA ASP A 231 1.14 27.10 31.83
C ASP A 231 0.88 26.74 30.35
N SER A 232 1.90 26.47 29.54
CA SER A 232 1.75 25.94 28.16
C SER A 232 3.08 25.36 27.64
N PRO A 233 3.04 24.36 26.73
CA PRO A 233 4.21 23.99 25.94
C PRO A 233 4.59 25.14 24.98
N GLN A 234 5.88 25.49 24.93
CA GLN A 234 6.41 26.44 23.95
C GLN A 234 6.68 25.73 22.63
N ALA A 235 5.60 25.47 21.86
CA ALA A 235 5.72 24.97 20.50
C ALA A 235 6.50 25.95 19.62
N ARG A 236 7.40 25.44 18.77
CA ARG A 236 8.08 26.27 17.78
C ARG A 236 7.13 26.54 16.61
N VAL A 237 6.59 27.77 16.56
CA VAL A 237 6.02 28.31 15.32
C VAL A 237 7.15 28.38 14.29
N ALA A 238 6.91 27.87 13.08
CA ALA A 238 7.89 27.92 12.01
C ALA A 238 8.24 29.39 11.67
N SER A 239 9.52 29.70 11.60
CA SER A 239 9.99 30.96 11.01
C SER A 239 9.55 31.01 9.54
N PRO A 240 9.17 32.18 9.00
CA PRO A 240 8.96 32.35 7.56
C PRO A 240 10.18 31.87 6.76
N GLU A 241 9.94 31.29 5.59
CA GLU A 241 10.96 30.59 4.80
C GLU A 241 12.27 31.39 4.64
N VAL A 242 13.40 30.72 4.88
CA VAL A 242 14.64 31.07 4.18
C VAL A 242 14.46 30.62 2.73
N ALA A 243 13.85 31.50 1.92
CA ALA A 243 13.39 31.20 0.57
C ALA A 243 14.55 30.84 -0.39
N THR A 244 14.91 29.55 -0.42
CA THR A 244 15.58 28.95 -1.57
C THR A 244 14.59 28.95 -2.74
N LYS A 245 15.03 29.43 -3.91
CA LYS A 245 14.14 29.65 -5.06
C LYS A 245 13.54 28.34 -5.59
N ARG A 246 12.34 27.98 -5.13
CA ARG A 246 11.46 27.05 -5.86
C ARG A 246 11.00 27.71 -7.16
N SER A 247 10.79 26.90 -8.20
CA SER A 247 10.19 27.35 -9.46
C SER A 247 8.70 27.66 -9.27
N SER A 248 8.18 28.64 -10.01
CA SER A 248 6.83 29.22 -9.81
C SER A 248 5.65 28.34 -10.29
N ASN A 249 5.84 27.03 -10.37
CA ASN A 249 4.85 26.05 -10.86
C ASN A 249 4.60 24.90 -9.87
N ALA A 250 5.13 24.98 -8.64
CA ALA A 250 4.82 24.00 -7.60
C ALA A 250 3.56 24.42 -6.84
N GLU A 251 2.51 23.59 -6.89
CA GLU A 251 1.43 23.62 -5.91
C GLU A 251 1.96 23.25 -4.51
N ALA A 252 1.16 23.51 -3.48
CA ALA A 252 1.51 23.07 -2.12
C ALA A 252 1.63 21.54 -2.07
N PRO A 253 2.61 20.96 -1.36
CA PRO A 253 2.80 19.52 -1.32
C PRO A 253 1.74 18.87 -0.42
N SER A 254 0.56 18.59 -0.96
CA SER A 254 -0.35 17.62 -0.33
C SER A 254 0.30 16.23 -0.34
N ALA A 255 -0.27 15.30 0.43
CA ALA A 255 -0.10 13.89 0.09
C ALA A 255 -0.50 13.64 -1.39
N GLY A 256 0.03 12.57 -1.99
CA GLY A 256 -0.39 12.15 -3.32
C GLY A 256 -1.88 11.84 -3.37
N ALA A 257 -2.44 11.69 -4.59
CA ALA A 257 -3.81 11.22 -4.73
C ALA A 257 -4.03 9.88 -3.98
N PRO A 258 -5.21 9.63 -3.39
CA PRO A 258 -5.53 8.36 -2.75
C PRO A 258 -5.22 7.15 -3.66
N ILE A 259 -4.68 6.08 -3.09
CA ILE A 259 -4.33 4.84 -3.81
C ILE A 259 -5.58 4.22 -4.46
N PHE A 260 -6.70 4.30 -3.75
CA PHE A 260 -8.04 3.96 -4.23
C PHE A 260 -9.03 5.07 -3.85
N PRO A 261 -10.17 5.21 -4.56
CA PRO A 261 -11.25 6.11 -4.15
C PRO A 261 -11.73 5.82 -2.71
N PRO A 262 -12.25 6.82 -1.97
CA PRO A 262 -12.70 6.63 -0.58
C PRO A 262 -13.74 5.52 -0.45
N VAL A 263 -13.51 4.56 0.44
CA VAL A 263 -14.39 3.40 0.64
C VAL A 263 -15.26 3.62 1.87
N GLN A 264 -16.58 3.61 1.70
CA GLN A 264 -17.51 3.57 2.83
C GLN A 264 -17.51 2.17 3.44
N LEU A 265 -17.13 2.07 4.71
CA LEU A 265 -17.17 0.85 5.50
C LEU A 265 -18.61 0.61 5.97
N ASN A 266 -19.15 -0.55 5.60
CA ASN A 266 -20.49 -0.98 6.03
C ASN A 266 -20.39 -1.94 7.21
N ASN A 267 -21.49 -2.17 7.92
CA ASN A 267 -21.59 -3.11 9.05
C ASN A 267 -20.83 -2.74 10.35
N LEU A 268 -20.15 -1.60 10.44
CA LEU A 268 -19.59 -1.08 11.71
C LEU A 268 -20.62 -0.30 12.57
N GLY A 269 -21.66 0.26 11.96
CA GLY A 269 -22.79 0.89 12.68
C GLY A 269 -23.10 2.31 12.20
N ASN A 270 -23.37 3.21 13.16
CA ASN A 270 -23.81 4.59 12.92
C ASN A 270 -23.03 5.61 13.81
N ASN A 271 -21.78 5.29 14.19
CA ASN A 271 -20.93 6.06 15.10
C ASN A 271 -19.46 5.61 14.96
N GLY A 272 -18.50 6.43 15.40
CA GLY A 272 -17.06 6.14 15.37
C GLY A 272 -16.58 5.26 16.55
N GLU A 273 -15.39 5.56 17.09
CA GLU A 273 -14.52 4.61 17.85
C GLU A 273 -13.82 3.62 16.90
N LEU A 274 -13.15 4.17 15.89
CA LEU A 274 -12.53 3.41 14.79
C LEU A 274 -11.06 3.11 15.10
N GLU A 275 -10.66 1.85 14.93
CA GLU A 275 -9.27 1.39 14.99
C GLU A 275 -8.88 0.63 13.73
N ILE A 276 -7.58 0.64 13.40
CA ILE A 276 -7.07 0.02 12.18
C ILE A 276 -5.73 -0.69 12.40
N ALA A 277 -5.64 -1.93 11.94
CA ALA A 277 -4.39 -2.67 11.81
C ALA A 277 -4.16 -3.08 10.34
N VAL A 278 -2.90 -3.08 9.92
CA VAL A 278 -2.46 -3.41 8.55
C VAL A 278 -1.32 -4.40 8.63
N SER A 279 -1.33 -5.43 7.77
CA SER A 279 -0.26 -6.43 7.70
C SER A 279 1.05 -5.88 7.13
N ASN A 280 2.18 -6.50 7.47
CA ASN A 280 3.52 -6.07 7.02
C ASN A 280 3.69 -5.94 5.49
N ASN A 281 2.88 -6.65 4.69
CA ASN A 281 2.87 -6.57 3.23
C ASN A 281 1.88 -5.54 2.65
N GLY A 282 1.11 -4.83 3.51
CA GLY A 282 0.11 -3.83 3.12
C GLY A 282 -1.17 -4.39 2.48
N THR A 283 -1.33 -5.71 2.38
CA THR A 283 -2.45 -6.38 1.68
C THR A 283 -3.69 -6.57 2.55
N ASN A 284 -3.49 -6.96 3.81
CA ASN A 284 -4.57 -7.26 4.74
C ASN A 284 -4.79 -6.07 5.65
N ILE A 285 -6.03 -5.62 5.78
CA ILE A 285 -6.41 -4.49 6.61
C ILE A 285 -7.64 -4.90 7.40
N VAL A 286 -7.57 -4.80 8.72
CA VAL A 286 -8.75 -4.89 9.60
C VAL A 286 -9.05 -3.50 10.11
N VAL A 287 -10.32 -3.09 10.00
CA VAL A 287 -10.86 -1.93 10.69
C VAL A 287 -11.91 -2.45 11.67
N ALA A 288 -11.79 -2.09 12.94
CA ALA A 288 -12.69 -2.53 13.98
C ALA A 288 -13.23 -1.35 14.78
N LYS A 289 -14.40 -1.56 15.37
CA LYS A 289 -15.13 -0.56 16.13
C LYS A 289 -16.11 -1.27 17.06
N GLN A 290 -15.96 -1.03 18.34
CA GLN A 290 -16.69 -1.72 19.42
C GLN A 290 -16.55 -3.25 19.26
N SER A 291 -17.65 -4.00 19.17
CA SER A 291 -17.63 -5.45 18.87
C SER A 291 -17.47 -5.78 17.39
N GLY A 292 -17.70 -4.84 16.48
CA GLY A 292 -17.74 -5.07 15.02
C GLY A 292 -16.38 -4.93 14.34
N PHE A 293 -16.19 -5.65 13.23
CA PHE A 293 -15.02 -5.52 12.36
C PHE A 293 -15.35 -5.67 10.88
N VAL A 294 -14.54 -5.05 10.03
CA VAL A 294 -14.51 -5.20 8.56
C VAL A 294 -13.09 -5.42 8.08
N THR A 295 -12.93 -6.20 7.02
CA THR A 295 -11.61 -6.65 6.56
C THR A 295 -11.47 -6.58 5.04
N SER A 296 -10.34 -6.01 4.60
CA SER A 296 -9.83 -6.06 3.23
C SER A 296 -8.67 -7.05 3.15
N ASN A 297 -8.56 -7.76 2.02
CA ASN A 297 -7.40 -8.59 1.66
C ASN A 297 -6.85 -8.25 0.25
N ASP A 298 -7.09 -7.01 -0.22
CA ASP A 298 -6.70 -6.51 -1.54
C ASP A 298 -5.90 -5.19 -1.49
N GLY A 299 -5.47 -4.78 -0.29
CA GLY A 299 -4.76 -3.51 -0.06
C GLY A 299 -5.65 -2.32 0.26
N GLY A 300 -6.94 -2.57 0.55
CA GLY A 300 -7.93 -1.53 0.85
C GLY A 300 -8.75 -1.07 -0.36
N GLN A 301 -8.77 -1.85 -1.44
CA GLN A 301 -9.64 -1.59 -2.59
C GLN A 301 -11.10 -1.95 -2.27
N THR A 302 -11.32 -3.07 -1.56
CA THR A 302 -12.63 -3.51 -1.10
C THR A 302 -12.57 -4.09 0.32
N PHE A 303 -13.68 -3.99 1.06
CA PHE A 303 -13.85 -4.58 2.39
C PHE A 303 -15.05 -5.55 2.36
N PRO A 304 -14.91 -6.75 1.76
CA PRO A 304 -16.02 -7.67 1.54
C PRO A 304 -16.32 -8.57 2.75
N PHE A 305 -15.43 -8.63 3.73
CA PHE A 305 -15.59 -9.44 4.94
C PHE A 305 -15.96 -8.56 6.13
N SER A 306 -16.88 -9.03 6.97
CA SER A 306 -17.28 -8.34 8.20
C SER A 306 -17.84 -9.33 9.23
N GLY A 307 -17.65 -9.04 10.52
CA GLY A 307 -18.19 -9.84 11.61
C GLY A 307 -18.32 -9.05 12.92
N ASN A 308 -18.64 -9.76 14.01
CA ASN A 308 -18.70 -9.20 15.36
C ASN A 308 -18.10 -10.20 16.36
N LEU A 309 -17.39 -9.70 17.37
CA LEU A 309 -17.05 -10.45 18.58
C LEU A 309 -18.28 -10.58 19.50
N PRO A 310 -18.41 -11.66 20.30
CA PRO A 310 -19.51 -11.83 21.25
C PRO A 310 -19.32 -11.02 22.56
N VAL A 311 -18.86 -9.77 22.43
CA VAL A 311 -18.68 -8.78 23.50
C VAL A 311 -19.81 -7.74 23.47
N ASN A 312 -19.89 -6.88 24.49
CA ASN A 312 -20.85 -5.78 24.51
C ASN A 312 -20.37 -4.58 23.66
N ASP A 313 -21.26 -3.61 23.45
CA ASP A 313 -20.90 -2.25 23.05
C ASP A 313 -19.95 -1.64 24.10
N GLY A 314 -18.77 -1.18 23.66
CA GLY A 314 -17.61 -0.89 24.47
C GLY A 314 -16.42 -0.43 23.60
N ASP A 315 -15.28 -0.16 24.22
CA ASP A 315 -14.06 0.23 23.50
C ASP A 315 -13.54 -0.91 22.59
N SER A 316 -12.69 -0.54 21.64
CA SER A 316 -12.09 -1.42 20.63
C SER A 316 -10.62 -1.09 20.43
N SER A 317 -9.76 -2.06 20.15
CA SER A 317 -8.39 -1.80 19.69
C SER A 317 -7.84 -2.96 18.86
N LEU A 318 -6.92 -2.65 17.93
CA LEU A 318 -6.37 -3.60 16.96
C LEU A 318 -4.84 -3.64 16.95
N ALA A 319 -4.29 -4.84 16.76
CA ALA A 319 -2.86 -5.04 16.49
C ALA A 319 -2.61 -6.09 15.40
N PHE A 320 -1.39 -6.10 14.86
CA PHE A 320 -0.89 -7.10 13.90
C PHE A 320 0.48 -7.60 14.36
N GLY A 321 0.63 -8.92 14.47
CA GLY A 321 1.83 -9.58 14.98
C GLY A 321 2.75 -10.16 13.89
N GLN A 322 3.99 -10.44 14.27
CA GLN A 322 5.05 -11.03 13.45
C GLN A 322 4.60 -12.27 12.66
N SER A 323 3.78 -13.12 13.28
CA SER A 323 3.26 -14.36 12.72
C SER A 323 2.30 -14.20 11.53
N GLY A 324 1.77 -13.00 11.32
CA GLY A 324 0.67 -12.73 10.39
C GLY A 324 -0.71 -12.61 11.04
N ASN A 325 -0.82 -12.83 12.35
CA ASN A 325 -2.07 -12.73 13.09
C ASN A 325 -2.53 -11.27 13.27
N PHE A 326 -3.84 -11.06 13.20
CA PHE A 326 -4.48 -9.86 13.74
C PHE A 326 -5.02 -10.14 15.15
N TYR A 327 -5.03 -9.11 15.99
CA TYR A 327 -5.57 -9.15 17.34
C TYR A 327 -6.62 -8.07 17.50
N HIS A 328 -7.79 -8.44 18.02
CA HIS A 328 -8.88 -7.53 18.34
C HIS A 328 -9.13 -7.61 19.84
N ALA A 329 -8.84 -6.51 20.53
CA ALA A 329 -9.18 -6.29 21.93
C ALA A 329 -10.49 -5.50 22.02
N ALA A 330 -11.32 -5.83 23.00
CA ALA A 330 -12.53 -5.08 23.31
C ALA A 330 -12.89 -5.21 24.80
N LEU A 331 -13.62 -4.22 25.31
CA LEU A 331 -14.26 -4.32 26.62
C LEU A 331 -15.32 -5.41 26.62
N ALA A 332 -15.23 -6.29 27.61
CA ALA A 332 -16.33 -7.15 27.96
C ALA A 332 -17.51 -6.34 28.55
N CYS A 333 -18.65 -7.02 28.65
CA CYS A 333 -19.76 -6.70 29.55
C CYS A 333 -19.42 -5.90 30.83
N PHE A 334 -20.18 -4.84 31.10
CA PHE A 334 -20.17 -4.17 32.40
C PHE A 334 -21.16 -4.84 33.38
N GLY A 335 -20.65 -5.51 34.41
CA GLY A 335 -21.39 -5.85 35.63
C GLY A 335 -21.91 -7.29 35.72
N GLY A 336 -23.21 -7.45 35.98
CA GLY A 336 -23.81 -8.76 36.36
C GLY A 336 -24.20 -9.66 35.18
N SER A 337 -24.22 -9.14 33.95
CA SER A 337 -24.73 -9.83 32.74
C SER A 337 -23.63 -10.37 31.84
N CYS A 338 -22.50 -10.81 32.41
CA CYS A 338 -21.35 -11.25 31.64
C CYS A 338 -21.49 -12.65 31.05
N ALA A 339 -21.12 -12.78 29.78
CA ALA A 339 -20.84 -14.05 29.14
C ALA A 339 -19.43 -14.54 29.52
N ALA A 340 -19.19 -15.84 29.39
CA ALA A 340 -17.84 -16.39 29.49
C ALA A 340 -17.01 -16.01 28.24
N PRO A 341 -15.70 -15.73 28.35
CA PRO A 341 -14.84 -16.07 29.48
C PRO A 341 -14.81 -15.06 30.65
N CYS A 342 -15.33 -13.84 30.54
CA CYS A 342 -15.34 -12.89 31.66
C CYS A 342 -16.13 -13.41 32.89
N PRO A 343 -15.53 -13.46 34.11
CA PRO A 343 -16.22 -13.96 35.29
C PRO A 343 -17.36 -13.06 35.77
N ALA A 344 -18.46 -13.66 36.22
CA ALA A 344 -19.61 -12.93 36.76
C ALA A 344 -19.22 -11.97 37.91
N ASN A 345 -19.78 -10.75 37.90
CA ASN A 345 -19.40 -9.62 38.75
C ASN A 345 -17.96 -9.11 38.54
N SER A 346 -17.37 -9.34 37.37
CA SER A 346 -16.17 -8.64 36.88
C SER A 346 -16.52 -7.72 35.71
N ASN A 347 -15.58 -6.87 35.35
CA ASN A 347 -15.42 -6.28 34.02
C ASN A 347 -14.07 -6.77 33.49
N CYS A 348 -13.99 -7.05 32.19
CA CYS A 348 -12.80 -7.66 31.60
C CYS A 348 -12.40 -6.90 30.34
N VAL A 349 -11.12 -7.01 29.98
CA VAL A 349 -10.67 -6.73 28.62
C VAL A 349 -10.41 -8.08 27.97
N GLU A 350 -11.14 -8.38 26.90
CA GLU A 350 -11.09 -9.65 26.19
C GLU A 350 -10.41 -9.46 24.83
N VAL A 351 -9.60 -10.43 24.42
CA VAL A 351 -8.84 -10.41 23.17
C VAL A 351 -9.16 -11.66 22.36
N ALA A 352 -9.41 -11.49 21.06
CA ALA A 352 -9.45 -12.58 20.10
C ALA A 352 -8.35 -12.41 19.05
N ALA A 353 -7.76 -13.53 18.61
CA ALA A 353 -6.80 -13.57 17.53
C ALA A 353 -7.46 -14.04 16.22
N SER A 354 -7.02 -13.52 15.08
CA SER A 354 -7.38 -13.98 13.74
C SER A 354 -6.14 -14.49 13.01
N THR A 355 -6.13 -15.80 12.75
CA THR A 355 -5.17 -16.49 11.87
C THR A 355 -5.62 -16.48 10.39
N THR A 356 -6.77 -15.85 10.09
CA THR A 356 -7.44 -15.88 8.78
C THR A 356 -7.36 -14.52 8.07
N ASN A 357 -6.24 -13.82 8.22
CA ASN A 357 -6.02 -12.48 7.68
C ASN A 357 -7.11 -11.45 8.09
N GLY A 358 -7.71 -11.62 9.27
CA GLY A 358 -8.79 -10.75 9.77
C GLY A 358 -10.20 -11.13 9.32
N GLN A 359 -10.41 -12.20 8.55
CA GLN A 359 -11.75 -12.59 8.09
C GLN A 359 -12.63 -13.17 9.21
N THR A 360 -12.01 -13.89 10.15
CA THR A 360 -12.67 -14.48 11.31
C THR A 360 -11.76 -14.40 12.54
N PHE A 361 -12.33 -14.08 13.70
CA PHE A 361 -11.62 -14.09 14.98
C PHE A 361 -11.95 -15.35 15.78
N GLY A 362 -10.99 -15.81 16.57
CA GLY A 362 -11.09 -17.02 17.40
C GLY A 362 -11.90 -16.82 18.68
N ALA A 363 -11.70 -17.73 19.64
CA ALA A 363 -12.29 -17.58 20.97
C ALA A 363 -11.67 -16.37 21.70
N LEU A 364 -12.49 -15.69 22.50
CA LEU A 364 -12.05 -14.63 23.41
C LEU A 364 -11.18 -15.22 24.53
N VAL A 365 -10.17 -14.46 24.95
CA VAL A 365 -9.33 -14.71 26.12
C VAL A 365 -9.31 -13.45 26.98
N ASN A 366 -9.51 -13.57 28.30
CA ASN A 366 -9.35 -12.43 29.21
C ASN A 366 -7.87 -12.01 29.26
N ALA A 367 -7.54 -10.84 28.73
CA ALA A 367 -6.26 -10.19 28.96
C ALA A 367 -6.21 -9.52 30.35
N VAL A 368 -7.36 -9.02 30.81
CA VAL A 368 -7.55 -8.37 32.10
C VAL A 368 -8.86 -8.86 32.72
N VAL A 369 -8.85 -9.18 34.02
CA VAL A 369 -10.06 -9.42 34.82
C VAL A 369 -10.05 -8.46 36.02
N CYS A 370 -10.99 -7.53 36.04
CA CYS A 370 -11.20 -6.59 37.15
C CYS A 370 -12.48 -6.96 37.93
N PRO A 371 -12.38 -7.41 39.20
CA PRO A 371 -13.54 -7.63 40.04
C PRO A 371 -14.28 -6.32 40.38
N ASN A 372 -15.61 -6.32 40.37
CA ASN A 372 -16.40 -5.13 40.75
C ASN A 372 -16.37 -4.80 42.27
N SER A 373 -15.76 -5.65 43.11
CA SER A 373 -15.71 -5.47 44.57
C SER A 373 -14.52 -6.20 45.21
N GLY A 374 -14.21 -5.89 46.48
CA GLY A 374 -13.06 -6.44 47.20
C GLY A 374 -11.79 -5.60 47.10
N THR A 375 -10.67 -6.16 47.57
CA THR A 375 -9.35 -5.49 47.60
C THR A 375 -8.74 -5.21 46.24
N GLY A 376 -9.02 -6.06 45.25
CA GLY A 376 -8.58 -5.91 43.86
C GLY A 376 -9.57 -5.17 42.97
N ALA A 377 -10.51 -4.40 43.53
CA ALA A 377 -11.56 -3.77 42.75
C ALA A 377 -11.05 -2.60 41.88
N CYS A 378 -11.04 -2.83 40.57
CA CYS A 378 -10.64 -1.92 39.49
C CYS A 378 -11.76 -1.78 38.44
N SER A 379 -11.63 -0.79 37.54
CA SER A 379 -12.62 -0.44 36.52
C SER A 379 -11.91 -0.12 35.21
N SER A 380 -11.84 -1.11 34.32
CA SER A 380 -11.23 -1.02 32.99
C SER A 380 -12.09 -0.21 32.03
N ASP A 381 -11.45 0.63 31.23
CA ASP A 381 -12.06 1.55 30.25
C ASP A 381 -10.94 1.92 29.22
N GLN A 382 -11.27 2.10 27.94
CA GLN A 382 -10.35 2.45 26.85
C GLN A 382 -8.97 1.74 26.87
N GLU A 383 -8.97 0.41 26.71
CA GLU A 383 -7.77 -0.33 26.38
C GLU A 383 -7.15 0.09 25.03
N HIS A 384 -5.87 -0.21 24.87
CA HIS A 384 -5.18 -0.18 23.58
C HIS A 384 -4.21 -1.37 23.54
N ILE A 385 -4.34 -2.20 22.49
CA ILE A 385 -3.53 -3.40 22.27
C ILE A 385 -2.43 -3.10 21.23
N ALA A 386 -1.24 -3.63 21.44
CA ALA A 386 -0.17 -3.66 20.44
C ALA A 386 0.42 -5.06 20.34
N ALA A 387 1.08 -5.36 19.22
CA ALA A 387 1.84 -6.57 19.04
C ALA A 387 3.17 -6.22 18.36
N ASP A 388 4.21 -7.00 18.65
CA ASP A 388 5.46 -6.91 17.89
C ASP A 388 5.24 -7.48 16.49
N ARG A 389 5.45 -6.65 15.47
CA ARG A 389 5.28 -7.00 14.06
C ARG A 389 6.54 -7.59 13.42
N LEU A 390 7.69 -7.59 14.11
CA LEU A 390 8.99 -8.02 13.58
C LEU A 390 9.67 -9.13 14.39
N ASN A 391 9.61 -9.07 15.72
CA ASN A 391 10.32 -10.02 16.60
C ASN A 391 9.38 -11.10 17.16
N PRO A 392 9.73 -12.40 17.06
CA PRO A 392 8.94 -13.48 17.65
C PRO A 392 9.14 -13.58 19.16
N ALA A 393 8.09 -14.00 19.87
CA ALA A 393 8.09 -14.37 21.28
C ALA A 393 8.20 -15.90 21.46
N PRO A 394 8.49 -16.40 22.68
CA PRO A 394 8.66 -17.83 22.94
C PRO A 394 7.46 -18.73 22.59
N GLY A 395 6.24 -18.19 22.53
CA GLY A 395 5.01 -18.90 22.17
C GLY A 395 4.31 -18.39 20.91
N GLY A 396 4.97 -17.57 20.08
CA GLY A 396 4.37 -16.96 18.87
C GLY A 396 4.60 -15.45 18.84
N ASP A 397 3.54 -14.64 18.83
CA ASP A 397 3.67 -13.18 18.87
C ASP A 397 3.83 -12.65 20.31
N ALA A 398 4.63 -11.59 20.46
CA ALA A 398 4.61 -10.74 21.65
C ALA A 398 3.42 -9.77 21.53
N VAL A 399 2.44 -9.90 22.42
CA VAL A 399 1.24 -9.06 22.48
C VAL A 399 1.25 -8.27 23.78
N TYR A 400 0.82 -7.02 23.74
CA TYR A 400 0.89 -6.06 24.84
C TYR A 400 -0.40 -5.26 24.94
N MET A 401 -0.72 -4.78 26.14
CA MET A 401 -1.93 -4.02 26.41
C MET A 401 -1.67 -2.94 27.45
N ALA A 402 -2.25 -1.76 27.25
CA ALA A 402 -2.46 -0.77 28.30
C ALA A 402 -3.96 -0.46 28.40
N PHE A 403 -4.45 -0.14 29.60
CA PHE A 403 -5.85 0.22 29.84
C PHE A 403 -5.98 1.23 30.98
N ARG A 404 -7.06 2.02 31.00
CA ARG A 404 -7.37 2.91 32.13
C ARG A 404 -7.87 2.05 33.29
N ASP A 405 -7.40 2.32 34.51
CA ASP A 405 -8.15 1.93 35.70
C ASP A 405 -8.64 3.19 36.42
N LEU A 406 -9.95 3.44 36.34
CA LEU A 406 -10.63 4.56 37.00
C LEU A 406 -10.55 4.47 38.55
N SER A 407 -9.94 3.40 39.08
CA SER A 407 -9.67 3.18 40.49
C SER A 407 -8.29 3.68 40.98
N GLY A 408 -7.43 4.20 40.09
CA GLY A 408 -6.33 5.10 40.48
C GLY A 408 -5.19 5.36 39.49
N SER A 409 -4.92 4.44 38.55
CA SER A 409 -3.79 4.54 37.60
C SER A 409 -4.00 3.66 36.36
N ALA A 410 -3.72 4.20 35.17
CA ALA A 410 -3.53 3.38 33.98
C ALA A 410 -2.52 2.24 34.22
N THR A 411 -2.73 1.11 33.56
CA THR A 411 -2.11 -0.19 33.91
C THR A 411 -1.78 -0.98 32.64
N VAL A 412 -0.71 -1.77 32.67
CA VAL A 412 -0.20 -2.55 31.52
C VAL A 412 -0.13 -4.05 31.78
N THR A 413 -0.19 -4.86 30.72
CA THR A 413 0.09 -6.31 30.73
C THR A 413 0.52 -6.79 29.32
N CYS A 414 0.91 -8.06 29.20
CA CYS A 414 1.42 -8.68 27.98
C CYS A 414 1.12 -10.19 27.92
N SER A 415 1.25 -10.76 26.72
CA SER A 415 1.28 -12.18 26.42
C SER A 415 2.53 -12.49 25.56
N PRO A 416 3.33 -13.53 25.89
CA PRO A 416 4.46 -14.00 25.08
C PRO A 416 4.06 -15.10 24.08
N ASP A 417 2.75 -15.35 23.94
CA ASP A 417 2.17 -16.56 23.34
C ASP A 417 0.91 -16.25 22.52
N SER A 418 0.96 -15.20 21.69
CA SER A 418 -0.11 -14.87 20.73
C SER A 418 -1.47 -14.57 21.40
N GLY A 419 -1.45 -13.94 22.57
CA GLY A 419 -2.64 -13.59 23.35
C GLY A 419 -3.25 -14.74 24.16
N ALA A 420 -2.63 -15.93 24.20
CA ALA A 420 -3.20 -17.13 24.83
C ALA A 420 -3.11 -17.11 26.37
N THR A 421 -2.02 -16.60 26.95
CA THR A 421 -1.89 -16.41 28.40
C THR A 421 -1.24 -15.06 28.73
N TRP A 422 -1.76 -14.38 29.76
CA TRP A 422 -1.42 -13.00 30.08
C TRP A 422 -0.72 -12.85 31.42
N ALA A 423 0.23 -11.92 31.47
CA ALA A 423 1.04 -11.60 32.64
C ALA A 423 0.22 -10.92 33.75
N PRO A 424 0.67 -11.01 35.02
CA PRO A 424 0.21 -10.13 36.08
C PRO A 424 0.35 -8.66 35.67
N THR A 425 -0.69 -7.87 35.90
CA THR A 425 -0.74 -6.44 35.53
C THR A 425 0.27 -5.59 36.30
N LEU A 426 0.73 -4.50 35.70
CA LEU A 426 1.64 -3.51 36.27
C LEU A 426 1.06 -2.10 36.17
N ALA A 427 0.92 -1.43 37.31
CA ALA A 427 0.49 -0.03 37.34
C ALA A 427 1.55 0.93 36.75
N LEU A 428 1.07 1.96 36.06
CA LEU A 428 1.85 3.16 35.72
C LEU A 428 1.91 4.10 36.94
N GLU A 429 2.31 5.36 36.73
CA GLU A 429 2.38 6.35 37.80
C GLU A 429 1.01 6.63 38.45
N GLY A 430 1.00 7.04 39.72
CA GLY A 430 -0.21 7.56 40.38
C GLY A 430 -0.81 8.72 39.58
N GLY A 431 -2.12 8.68 39.30
CA GLY A 431 -2.79 9.72 38.51
C GLY A 431 -2.60 9.65 36.99
N SER A 432 -2.01 8.55 36.48
CA SER A 432 -1.94 8.27 35.04
C SER A 432 -3.31 7.92 34.45
N ASP A 433 -3.65 8.50 33.30
CA ASP A 433 -4.91 8.29 32.59
C ASP A 433 -4.72 8.38 31.06
N PHE A 434 -5.69 7.85 30.29
CA PHE A 434 -5.68 7.80 28.82
C PHE A 434 -4.40 7.21 28.19
N PRO A 435 -4.08 5.92 28.43
CA PRO A 435 -2.91 5.29 27.82
C PRO A 435 -3.13 5.01 26.33
N ARG A 436 -2.09 5.23 25.52
CA ARG A 436 -2.00 4.80 24.11
C ARG A 436 -0.63 4.16 23.89
N VAL A 437 -0.52 3.23 22.94
CA VAL A 437 0.63 2.31 22.89
C VAL A 437 1.28 2.20 21.51
N ALA A 438 2.54 1.78 21.49
CA ALA A 438 3.26 1.35 20.30
C ALA A 438 4.28 0.25 20.66
N VAL A 439 4.76 -0.50 19.66
CA VAL A 439 5.92 -1.39 19.79
C VAL A 439 6.95 -0.97 18.74
N GLY A 440 8.20 -0.77 19.17
CA GLY A 440 9.29 -0.43 18.28
C GLY A 440 9.89 -1.65 17.58
N SER A 441 10.69 -1.42 16.54
CA SER A 441 11.47 -2.51 15.91
C SER A 441 12.57 -3.07 16.83
N ASP A 442 12.85 -2.42 17.96
CA ASP A 442 13.64 -2.94 19.09
C ASP A 442 12.86 -3.92 19.98
N GLY A 443 11.58 -4.17 19.70
CA GLY A 443 10.69 -5.05 20.45
C GLY A 443 10.27 -4.53 21.82
N PHE A 444 10.60 -3.29 22.15
CA PHE A 444 10.13 -2.65 23.38
C PHE A 444 8.70 -2.12 23.21
N PHE A 445 7.93 -2.24 24.28
CA PHE A 445 6.58 -1.72 24.38
C PHE A 445 6.59 -0.30 24.97
N TYR A 446 6.03 0.66 24.24
CA TYR A 446 6.00 2.08 24.57
C TYR A 446 4.57 2.47 24.97
N VAL A 447 4.43 3.20 26.08
CA VAL A 447 3.11 3.64 26.57
C VAL A 447 3.16 5.12 26.88
N ILE A 448 2.39 5.90 26.11
CA ILE A 448 2.17 7.33 26.39
C ILE A 448 0.87 7.48 27.18
N TYR A 449 0.84 8.42 28.12
CA TYR A 449 -0.32 8.70 28.94
C TYR A 449 -0.29 10.14 29.44
N ARG A 450 -1.45 10.62 29.89
CA ARG A 450 -1.56 11.87 30.63
C ARG A 450 -1.26 11.62 32.10
N ASN A 451 -0.48 12.48 32.74
CA ASN A 451 -0.40 12.56 34.20
C ASN A 451 -0.58 14.03 34.64
N GLY A 452 -1.68 14.33 35.32
CA GLY A 452 -2.05 15.71 35.69
C GLY A 452 -2.14 16.65 34.48
N GLY A 453 -1.24 17.63 34.43
CA GLY A 453 -1.03 18.57 33.33
C GLY A 453 0.27 18.35 32.55
N ASN A 454 0.76 17.10 32.49
CA ASN A 454 1.90 16.62 31.69
C ASN A 454 1.49 15.45 30.77
N ILE A 455 2.21 15.26 29.67
CA ILE A 455 2.25 14.01 28.91
C ILE A 455 3.54 13.26 29.27
N ARG A 456 3.42 11.97 29.55
CA ARG A 456 4.49 11.08 30.02
C ARG A 456 4.64 9.89 29.07
N LEU A 457 5.86 9.37 28.94
CA LEU A 457 6.16 8.12 28.24
C LEU A 457 6.82 7.13 29.22
N ASP A 458 6.29 5.92 29.29
CA ASP A 458 6.91 4.75 29.91
C ASP A 458 7.35 3.74 28.82
N LYS A 459 8.36 2.92 29.11
CA LYS A 459 8.91 1.93 28.17
C LYS A 459 9.16 0.62 28.91
N PHE A 460 8.80 -0.52 28.29
CA PHE A 460 8.84 -1.84 28.91
C PHE A 460 9.59 -2.85 28.04
N ASN A 461 10.29 -3.78 28.69
CA ASN A 461 10.97 -4.89 28.04
C ASN A 461 9.95 -5.88 27.45
N ALA A 462 10.34 -6.59 26.40
CA ALA A 462 9.55 -7.69 25.86
C ALA A 462 9.30 -8.81 26.89
N CYS A 463 8.13 -9.42 26.83
CA CYS A 463 7.73 -10.46 27.77
C CYS A 463 8.24 -11.85 27.37
N THR A 464 8.87 -12.54 28.32
CA THR A 464 9.46 -13.87 28.12
C THR A 464 8.59 -15.01 28.68
N THR A 465 7.74 -14.73 29.67
CA THR A 465 6.76 -15.67 30.24
C THR A 465 5.54 -14.91 30.76
N SER A 466 4.35 -15.52 30.72
CA SER A 466 3.12 -15.01 31.35
C SER A 466 3.07 -15.25 32.86
N GLY A 467 4.02 -16.01 33.42
CA GLY A 467 4.15 -16.20 34.86
C GLY A 467 4.84 -15.03 35.59
N ALA A 468 5.42 -14.08 34.85
CA ALA A 468 6.13 -12.93 35.39
C ALA A 468 5.46 -11.61 34.98
N GLN A 469 5.48 -10.62 35.86
CA GLN A 469 5.00 -9.27 35.57
C GLN A 469 5.90 -8.60 34.52
N MET A 470 5.34 -7.67 33.75
CA MET A 470 6.13 -6.76 32.90
C MET A 470 7.22 -6.03 33.71
N THR A 471 8.31 -5.68 33.04
CA THR A 471 9.41 -4.90 33.64
C THR A 471 9.69 -3.65 32.80
N ARG A 472 9.96 -2.52 33.48
CA ARG A 472 10.37 -1.27 32.81
C ARG A 472 11.73 -1.44 32.13
N ALA A 473 11.89 -0.76 31.02
CA ALA A 473 13.17 -0.66 30.32
C ALA A 473 14.22 0.03 31.20
N PRO A 474 15.51 -0.36 31.09
CA PRO A 474 16.59 0.33 31.78
C PRO A 474 16.69 1.80 31.29
N GLY A 475 17.27 2.65 32.13
CA GLY A 475 17.55 4.06 31.79
C GLY A 475 16.68 5.11 32.49
N GLY A 476 15.77 4.72 33.40
CA GLY A 476 15.01 5.67 34.21
C GLY A 476 13.66 6.11 33.61
N PHE A 477 12.96 5.23 32.90
CA PHE A 477 11.57 5.46 32.52
C PHE A 477 10.64 5.47 33.76
N PRO A 478 9.49 6.15 33.72
CA PRO A 478 9.01 7.05 32.66
C PRO A 478 9.65 8.45 32.65
N PHE A 479 9.46 9.15 31.53
CA PHE A 479 9.94 10.51 31.24
C PHE A 479 8.82 11.48 30.83
N THR A 480 9.07 12.79 30.94
CA THR A 480 8.14 13.86 30.52
C THR A 480 8.35 14.20 29.04
N VAL A 481 7.30 14.04 28.24
CA VAL A 481 7.27 14.42 26.81
C VAL A 481 7.01 15.91 26.65
N SER A 482 6.03 16.43 27.38
CA SER A 482 5.69 17.87 27.39
C SER A 482 4.76 18.25 28.54
N ALA A 483 4.80 19.53 28.92
CA ALA A 483 3.72 20.17 29.64
C ALA A 483 2.48 20.23 28.74
N PHE A 484 1.31 19.92 29.29
CA PHE A 484 0.10 19.64 28.51
C PHE A 484 -1.13 20.36 29.08
N ASN A 485 -1.85 21.07 28.23
CA ASN A 485 -3.14 21.67 28.57
C ASN A 485 -4.29 20.91 27.91
N ASN A 486 -5.22 20.43 28.75
CA ASN A 486 -6.49 19.89 28.30
C ASN A 486 -7.20 20.86 27.33
N PHE A 487 -7.95 20.28 26.38
CA PHE A 487 -8.94 20.94 25.56
C PHE A 487 -9.82 21.91 26.37
N ALA A 488 -10.14 23.10 25.83
CA ALA A 488 -11.10 24.00 26.46
C ALA A 488 -12.50 23.35 26.43
N GLY A 489 -12.93 22.85 27.58
CA GLY A 489 -13.97 21.82 27.72
C GLY A 489 -15.35 22.20 27.18
N CYS A 490 -16.14 21.18 26.81
CA CYS A 490 -17.36 21.36 26.03
C CYS A 490 -18.56 21.89 26.83
N GLU A 491 -18.64 21.57 28.13
CA GLU A 491 -19.74 21.95 29.04
C GLU A 491 -19.66 23.41 29.50
N VAL A 492 -19.48 24.32 28.54
CA VAL A 492 -19.55 25.78 28.71
C VAL A 492 -20.50 26.35 27.68
N ALA A 493 -21.10 27.51 27.95
CA ALA A 493 -21.98 28.18 26.99
C ALA A 493 -21.18 28.76 25.82
N ASN A 494 -21.61 28.49 24.58
CA ASN A 494 -20.82 28.66 23.34
C ASN A 494 -19.59 27.73 23.31
N GLY A 495 -19.71 26.55 23.93
CA GLY A 495 -18.73 25.47 23.93
C GLY A 495 -18.76 24.65 22.64
N PHE A 496 -18.56 23.34 22.76
CA PHE A 496 -18.32 22.46 21.62
C PHE A 496 -19.56 21.63 21.27
N GLY A 497 -20.48 22.22 20.49
CA GLY A 497 -21.71 21.54 20.04
C GLY A 497 -21.45 20.45 18.99
N GLY A 498 -22.33 19.46 18.92
CA GLY A 498 -22.37 18.43 17.86
C GLY A 498 -21.67 17.11 18.17
N LEU A 499 -20.81 17.06 19.19
CA LEU A 499 -20.30 15.80 19.77
C LEU A 499 -21.20 15.38 20.94
N ASP A 500 -21.50 14.08 21.05
CA ASP A 500 -22.49 13.55 21.99
C ASP A 500 -21.90 12.84 23.23
N ARG A 501 -20.56 12.85 23.33
CA ARG A 501 -19.78 12.49 24.52
C ARG A 501 -18.75 13.58 24.87
N CYS A 502 -19.07 14.85 24.66
CA CYS A 502 -18.13 15.96 24.87
C CYS A 502 -18.00 16.30 26.38
N ASN A 503 -17.26 15.48 27.15
CA ASN A 503 -17.35 15.49 28.61
C ASN A 503 -16.02 15.14 29.32
N ASP A 504 -15.96 15.33 30.64
CA ASP A 504 -14.77 15.10 31.48
C ASP A 504 -14.22 13.65 31.50
N GLY A 505 -14.92 12.69 30.89
CA GLY A 505 -14.45 11.32 30.66
C GLY A 505 -13.53 11.17 29.45
N ASN A 506 -13.49 12.15 28.53
CA ASN A 506 -12.58 12.18 27.39
C ASN A 506 -11.96 13.59 27.22
N ILE A 507 -10.63 13.67 27.23
CA ILE A 507 -9.90 14.94 27.11
C ILE A 507 -9.84 15.53 25.70
N LEU A 508 -10.28 14.83 24.66
CA LEU A 508 -10.27 15.19 23.23
C LEU A 508 -8.88 15.48 22.59
N SER A 509 -7.85 15.69 23.41
CA SER A 509 -6.48 15.98 23.02
C SER A 509 -5.68 14.78 22.49
N SER A 510 -6.16 13.54 22.72
CA SER A 510 -5.60 12.26 22.25
C SER A 510 -4.06 12.19 22.16
N PRO A 511 -3.33 12.15 23.29
CA PRO A 511 -1.89 11.91 23.27
C PRO A 511 -1.59 10.50 22.75
N THR A 512 -0.90 10.42 21.61
CA THR A 512 -0.53 9.16 20.93
C THR A 512 0.98 9.06 20.74
N VAL A 513 1.48 7.82 20.66
CA VAL A 513 2.90 7.49 20.47
C VAL A 513 3.06 6.58 19.26
N THR A 514 4.15 6.74 18.54
CA THR A 514 4.54 5.84 17.45
C THR A 514 6.06 5.77 17.34
N VAL A 515 6.57 4.74 16.68
CA VAL A 515 8.01 4.49 16.49
C VAL A 515 8.28 4.35 15.00
N ASP A 516 9.36 4.97 14.53
CA ASP A 516 9.80 4.93 13.13
C ASP A 516 10.08 3.49 12.67
N ASP A 517 9.43 3.07 11.58
CA ASP A 517 9.62 1.73 10.99
C ASP A 517 11.04 1.51 10.47
N THR A 518 11.82 2.58 10.24
CA THR A 518 13.23 2.53 9.86
C THR A 518 14.22 2.65 11.02
N ASN A 519 13.79 3.08 12.22
CA ASN A 519 14.69 3.32 13.35
C ASN A 519 13.98 3.25 14.71
N ALA A 520 14.15 2.15 15.45
CA ALA A 520 13.55 1.96 16.78
C ALA A 520 13.89 3.04 17.82
N ASN A 521 15.00 3.76 17.67
CA ASN A 521 15.36 4.85 18.59
C ASN A 521 14.60 6.15 18.30
N HIS A 522 13.95 6.28 17.14
CA HIS A 522 13.20 7.46 16.76
C HIS A 522 11.72 7.29 17.12
N VAL A 523 11.36 7.87 18.27
CA VAL A 523 10.03 7.76 18.89
C VAL A 523 9.34 9.11 18.78
N TYR A 524 8.10 9.11 18.33
CA TYR A 524 7.28 10.31 18.15
C TYR A 524 6.09 10.31 19.11
N ALA A 525 5.68 11.51 19.52
CA ALA A 525 4.46 11.74 20.27
C ALA A 525 3.64 12.86 19.63
N ALA A 526 2.32 12.67 19.48
CA ALA A 526 1.41 13.65 18.91
C ALA A 526 0.21 13.92 19.82
N TRP A 527 -0.25 15.17 19.91
CA TRP A 527 -1.41 15.56 20.71
C TRP A 527 -1.99 16.92 20.26
N ALA A 528 -3.22 17.23 20.67
CA ALA A 528 -3.87 18.51 20.42
C ALA A 528 -3.87 19.35 21.71
N ASN A 529 -3.14 20.46 21.70
CA ASN A 529 -2.95 21.31 22.87
C ASN A 529 -3.78 22.59 22.77
N ASN A 530 -4.58 22.91 23.79
CA ASN A 530 -5.30 24.18 23.83
C ASN A 530 -4.34 25.37 23.96
N THR A 531 -4.51 26.38 23.10
CA THR A 531 -3.66 27.58 23.02
C THR A 531 -4.46 28.88 23.07
N ALA A 532 -5.76 28.84 22.76
CA ALA A 532 -6.71 29.91 22.98
C ALA A 532 -8.12 29.33 23.20
N ALA A 533 -9.07 30.13 23.68
CA ALA A 533 -10.45 29.70 23.94
C ALA A 533 -11.15 29.04 22.73
N ASN A 534 -10.73 29.39 21.51
CA ASN A 534 -11.20 28.83 20.25
C ASN A 534 -10.10 28.19 19.36
N ASN A 535 -8.92 27.85 19.91
CA ASN A 535 -7.86 27.20 19.14
C ASN A 535 -7.11 26.09 19.90
N GLU A 536 -7.04 24.92 19.28
CA GLU A 536 -6.06 23.89 19.57
C GLU A 536 -5.01 23.83 18.44
N ASN A 537 -3.76 23.60 18.82
CA ASN A 537 -2.72 23.23 17.86
C ASN A 537 -2.46 21.72 17.95
N THR A 538 -2.44 21.04 16.80
CA THR A 538 -1.90 19.70 16.66
C THR A 538 -0.37 19.79 16.70
N LEU A 539 0.22 19.19 17.73
CA LEU A 539 1.64 19.22 18.01
C LEU A 539 2.27 17.83 17.80
N VAL A 540 3.52 17.82 17.35
CA VAL A 540 4.39 16.66 17.35
C VAL A 540 5.67 16.98 18.12
N ALA A 541 6.12 16.05 18.96
CA ALA A 541 7.46 16.02 19.54
C ALA A 541 8.11 14.67 19.24
N ASP A 542 9.43 14.58 19.37
CA ASP A 542 10.18 13.35 19.14
C ASP A 542 11.42 13.20 20.05
N SER A 543 11.83 11.95 20.22
CA SER A 543 13.09 11.49 20.79
C SER A 543 13.84 10.70 19.72
N THR A 544 15.18 10.76 19.76
CA THR A 544 16.08 10.00 18.86
C THR A 544 17.00 9.04 19.64
N ASP A 545 16.63 8.75 20.88
CA ASP A 545 17.34 7.90 21.84
C ASP A 545 16.39 6.93 22.57
N GLY A 546 15.32 6.49 21.88
CA GLY A 546 14.41 5.46 22.35
C GLY A 546 13.45 5.92 23.44
N GLY A 547 13.09 7.21 23.47
CA GLY A 547 12.11 7.80 24.38
C GLY A 547 12.67 8.57 25.58
N VAL A 548 13.99 8.74 25.68
CA VAL A 548 14.66 9.34 26.86
C VAL A 548 14.69 10.86 26.80
N ASN A 549 15.32 11.46 25.77
CA ASN A 549 15.40 12.91 25.61
C ASN A 549 14.44 13.42 24.52
N TRP A 550 13.51 14.28 24.92
CA TRP A 550 12.48 14.84 24.04
C TRP A 550 12.84 16.25 23.56
N ARG A 551 12.67 16.48 22.24
CA ARG A 551 12.84 17.81 21.63
C ARG A 551 11.57 18.65 21.73
N ALA A 552 11.75 19.97 21.68
CA ALA A 552 10.63 20.92 21.76
C ALA A 552 9.66 20.73 20.59
N ALA A 553 8.36 20.63 20.91
CA ALA A 553 7.32 20.30 19.94
C ALA A 553 7.20 21.33 18.79
N VAL A 554 6.79 20.85 17.62
CA VAL A 554 6.41 21.66 16.46
C VAL A 554 4.91 21.60 16.24
N THR A 555 4.32 22.68 15.74
CA THR A 555 2.94 22.69 15.25
C THR A 555 2.92 22.17 13.81
N ILE A 556 2.06 21.18 13.51
CA ILE A 556 1.93 20.62 12.15
C ILE A 556 0.71 21.16 11.38
N ASN A 557 -0.30 21.66 12.07
CA ASN A 557 -1.44 22.31 11.42
C ASN A 557 -1.09 23.73 10.93
N THR A 558 -1.80 24.22 9.91
CA THR A 558 -1.68 25.62 9.47
C THR A 558 -2.14 26.60 10.54
N ASN A 559 -1.58 27.82 10.50
CA ASN A 559 -1.79 28.89 11.47
C ASN A 559 -3.15 29.60 11.30
N VAL A 560 -4.24 28.83 11.40
CA VAL A 560 -5.64 29.28 11.40
C VAL A 560 -6.23 28.94 12.76
N ALA A 561 -6.92 29.91 13.39
CA ALA A 561 -7.62 29.70 14.65
C ALA A 561 -8.83 28.77 14.45
N ALA A 562 -8.73 27.53 14.92
CA ALA A 562 -9.76 26.51 14.80
C ALA A 562 -9.69 25.52 15.96
N ARG A 563 -10.82 24.93 16.34
CA ARG A 563 -10.81 23.80 17.28
C ARG A 563 -10.29 22.54 16.58
N ARG A 564 -9.44 21.77 17.26
CA ARG A 564 -8.80 20.54 16.73
C ARG A 564 -8.79 19.44 17.78
N PHE A 565 -9.18 18.23 17.40
CA PHE A 565 -9.41 17.13 18.34
C PHE A 565 -9.19 15.75 17.69
N MET A 566 -9.03 14.73 18.54
CA MET A 566 -8.64 13.35 18.18
C MET A 566 -7.45 13.23 17.23
N PRO A 567 -6.28 13.81 17.55
CA PRO A 567 -5.07 13.43 16.87
C PRO A 567 -4.71 11.96 17.09
N TRP A 568 -4.31 11.29 16.01
CA TRP A 568 -3.75 9.94 16.04
C TRP A 568 -2.50 9.88 15.17
N ALA A 569 -1.51 9.05 15.52
CA ALA A 569 -0.21 9.08 14.85
C ALA A 569 0.34 7.68 14.52
N CYS A 570 0.93 7.58 13.33
CA CYS A 570 1.77 6.47 12.92
C CYS A 570 3.04 7.01 12.23
N ALA A 571 4.13 6.24 12.18
CA ALA A 571 5.35 6.66 11.50
C ALA A 571 5.73 5.73 10.34
N SER A 572 6.33 6.29 9.29
CA SER A 572 7.03 5.53 8.25
C SER A 572 8.13 6.35 7.60
N GLY A 573 9.29 5.76 7.37
CA GLY A 573 10.40 6.37 6.62
C GLY A 573 10.98 7.63 7.26
N GLY A 574 11.12 7.68 8.59
CA GLY A 574 11.69 8.84 9.28
C GLY A 574 10.76 10.06 9.40
N SER A 575 9.44 9.87 9.33
CA SER A 575 8.43 10.90 9.64
C SER A 575 7.20 10.29 10.34
N ALA A 576 6.60 11.05 11.24
CA ALA A 576 5.29 10.74 11.82
C ALA A 576 4.18 11.46 11.06
N PHE A 577 3.16 10.71 10.68
CA PHE A 577 1.93 11.14 10.01
C PHE A 577 0.80 11.16 11.03
N VAL A 578 0.06 12.27 11.08
CA VAL A 578 -0.96 12.53 12.10
C VAL A 578 -2.26 12.92 11.45
N THR A 579 -3.36 12.20 11.72
CA THR A 579 -4.73 12.64 11.40
C THR A 579 -5.32 13.45 12.55
N TRP A 580 -6.32 14.31 12.30
CA TRP A 580 -7.18 14.91 13.34
C TRP A 580 -8.51 15.44 12.73
N TYR A 581 -9.51 15.69 13.57
CA TYR A 581 -10.70 16.47 13.19
C TYR A 581 -10.48 17.97 13.41
N ASP A 582 -10.89 18.79 12.45
CA ASP A 582 -10.61 20.23 12.37
C ASP A 582 -11.88 21.03 12.09
N ARG A 583 -12.12 22.11 12.84
CA ARG A 583 -13.30 23.00 12.67
C ARG A 583 -12.96 24.35 12.03
N ARG A 584 -11.94 24.43 11.16
CA ARG A 584 -11.65 25.66 10.39
C ARG A 584 -12.77 26.08 9.41
N ALA A 585 -13.59 25.13 8.97
CA ALA A 585 -14.76 25.39 8.13
C ALA A 585 -15.97 25.94 8.92
N ALA A 586 -15.94 25.87 10.26
CA ALA A 586 -17.03 26.33 11.10
C ALA A 586 -17.25 27.84 11.00
N THR A 587 -18.52 28.22 11.05
CA THR A 587 -19.00 29.61 10.94
C THR A 587 -19.87 29.97 12.15
N ALA A 588 -20.25 31.25 12.28
CA ALA A 588 -21.20 31.65 13.33
C ALA A 588 -22.62 31.08 13.13
N THR A 589 -22.96 30.60 11.93
CA THR A 589 -24.26 29.96 11.62
C THR A 589 -24.20 28.45 11.75
N ASN A 590 -23.11 27.82 11.31
CA ASN A 590 -22.86 26.39 11.42
C ASN A 590 -21.52 26.21 12.16
N ASN A 591 -21.55 26.20 13.50
CA ASN A 591 -20.35 26.20 14.36
C ASN A 591 -19.75 24.79 14.57
N ASP A 592 -20.24 23.83 13.80
CA ASP A 592 -20.05 22.40 13.92
C ASP A 592 -19.42 21.75 12.69
N LEU A 593 -19.33 22.48 11.57
CA LEU A 593 -18.69 22.03 10.33
C LEU A 593 -17.27 21.54 10.62
N THR A 594 -17.11 20.23 10.52
CA THR A 594 -15.88 19.51 10.88
C THR A 594 -15.34 18.77 9.67
N ASP A 595 -14.05 18.92 9.42
CA ASP A 595 -13.29 18.21 8.41
C ASP A 595 -12.36 17.18 9.08
N TYR A 596 -11.93 16.16 8.34
CA TYR A 596 -10.82 15.29 8.73
C TYR A 596 -9.56 15.68 7.93
N PHE A 597 -8.47 15.94 8.65
CA PHE A 597 -7.21 16.46 8.12
C PHE A 597 -6.04 15.54 8.49
N ALA A 598 -4.94 15.67 7.76
CA ALA A 598 -3.63 15.14 8.17
C ALA A 598 -2.46 16.03 7.75
N ALA A 599 -1.32 15.83 8.40
CA ALA A 599 0.00 16.40 8.08
C ALA A 599 1.10 15.52 8.68
N SER A 600 2.37 15.82 8.42
CA SER A 600 3.50 15.10 9.00
C SER A 600 4.62 15.98 9.56
N ALA A 601 5.47 15.37 10.37
CA ALA A 601 6.70 15.97 10.87
C ALA A 601 7.83 14.94 10.90
N GLY A 602 9.05 15.39 10.64
CA GLY A 602 10.24 14.55 10.57
C GLY A 602 11.53 15.33 10.79
N LEU A 603 12.67 14.69 10.59
CA LEU A 603 13.98 15.31 10.76
C LEU A 603 14.45 16.01 9.48
N SER A 604 14.69 17.33 9.58
CA SER A 604 15.42 18.09 8.57
C SER A 604 16.66 18.74 9.21
N GLY A 605 17.84 18.44 8.65
CA GLY A 605 19.12 18.89 9.22
C GLY A 605 19.33 18.49 10.69
N GLY A 606 18.81 17.33 11.12
CA GLY A 606 18.88 16.84 12.50
C GLY A 606 17.93 17.55 13.49
N ASN A 607 17.00 18.37 13.02
CA ASN A 607 15.98 19.03 13.84
C ASN A 607 14.58 18.53 13.45
N LEU A 608 13.68 18.38 14.43
CA LEU A 608 12.26 18.18 14.13
C LEU A 608 11.71 19.43 13.43
N VAL A 609 11.03 19.22 12.31
CA VAL A 609 10.27 20.25 11.58
C VAL A 609 8.91 19.69 11.18
N PRO A 610 7.86 20.53 11.06
CA PRO A 610 6.69 20.15 10.29
C PRO A 610 7.11 20.03 8.82
N ASN A 611 6.58 19.04 8.09
CA ASN A 611 6.87 18.86 6.67
C ASN A 611 6.10 19.87 5.78
N ASN A 612 5.11 20.57 6.37
CA ASN A 612 4.26 21.60 5.73
C ASN A 612 3.40 21.04 4.58
N ASP A 613 2.89 19.84 4.83
CA ASP A 613 2.17 18.95 3.92
C ASP A 613 0.69 18.76 4.31
N GLU A 614 0.11 19.73 5.04
CA GLU A 614 -1.26 19.64 5.55
C GLU A 614 -2.30 19.49 4.42
N PHE A 615 -3.10 18.42 4.49
CA PHE A 615 -4.13 18.09 3.51
C PHE A 615 -5.44 17.62 4.17
N GLN A 616 -6.55 17.83 3.46
CA GLN A 616 -7.89 17.45 3.89
C GLN A 616 -8.22 16.05 3.30
N ILE A 617 -8.65 15.12 4.15
CA ILE A 617 -9.03 13.75 3.79
C ILE A 617 -10.54 13.65 3.54
N SER A 618 -11.36 14.37 4.33
CA SER A 618 -12.81 14.44 4.15
C SER A 618 -13.16 15.29 2.92
N THR A 619 -13.97 14.76 2.00
CA THR A 619 -14.34 15.46 0.75
C THR A 619 -15.42 16.54 0.92
N THR A 620 -16.04 16.66 2.09
CA THR A 620 -17.08 17.66 2.42
C THR A 620 -17.13 17.85 3.93
N SER A 621 -17.27 19.09 4.40
CA SER A 621 -17.34 19.44 5.82
C SER A 621 -18.65 18.97 6.48
N ASP A 622 -18.54 18.39 7.67
CA ASP A 622 -19.60 17.64 8.31
C ASP A 622 -20.38 18.46 9.35
N PRO A 623 -21.70 18.69 9.17
CA PRO A 623 -22.54 19.36 10.16
C PRO A 623 -22.93 18.39 11.28
N GLN A 624 -22.02 18.18 12.22
CA GLN A 624 -22.14 17.22 13.32
C GLN A 624 -23.37 17.42 14.23
N CYS A 625 -23.98 18.61 14.22
CA CYS A 625 -25.22 18.93 14.94
C CYS A 625 -26.50 18.42 14.24
N ASN A 626 -26.47 18.08 12.94
CA ASN A 626 -27.68 17.67 12.21
C ASN A 626 -28.06 16.19 12.40
N LEU A 627 -27.16 15.36 12.94
CA LEU A 627 -27.35 13.91 13.08
C LEU A 627 -27.06 13.48 14.52
N TRP A 628 -27.96 12.68 15.11
CA TRP A 628 -27.83 12.18 16.49
C TRP A 628 -28.33 10.73 16.60
N PRO A 629 -27.46 9.71 16.65
CA PRO A 629 -27.87 8.31 16.76
C PRO A 629 -28.49 7.97 18.13
N ALA A 630 -27.92 8.52 19.21
CA ALA A 630 -28.42 8.39 20.58
C ALA A 630 -28.87 9.73 21.17
N ALA A 631 -29.39 9.70 22.40
CA ALA A 631 -29.48 10.91 23.22
C ALA A 631 -28.09 11.21 23.84
N PRO A 632 -27.60 12.46 23.77
CA PRO A 632 -26.28 12.84 24.24
C PRO A 632 -26.16 12.72 25.76
N ARG A 633 -24.93 12.74 26.28
CA ARG A 633 -24.67 12.70 27.75
C ARG A 633 -25.05 14.00 28.44
N SER A 634 -24.78 15.12 27.77
CA SER A 634 -25.02 16.46 28.26
C SER A 634 -26.06 17.15 27.40
N THR A 635 -26.83 18.10 27.95
CA THR A 635 -27.61 19.01 27.11
C THR A 635 -26.68 19.95 26.33
N TRP A 636 -25.55 20.35 26.93
CA TRP A 636 -24.50 21.16 26.29
C TRP A 636 -23.91 20.56 25.00
N ASP A 637 -24.08 19.25 24.78
CA ASP A 637 -23.66 18.58 23.55
C ASP A 637 -24.48 19.10 22.34
N SER A 638 -25.79 19.34 22.49
CA SER A 638 -26.65 19.94 21.46
C SER A 638 -26.90 21.43 21.67
N GLU A 639 -27.11 21.91 22.89
CA GLU A 639 -27.44 23.33 23.18
C GLU A 639 -26.29 24.31 22.87
N ASN A 640 -25.09 23.81 22.52
CA ASN A 640 -23.99 24.61 21.96
C ASN A 640 -23.97 24.66 20.42
N CYS A 641 -24.86 23.96 19.74
CA CYS A 641 -25.05 24.03 18.29
C CYS A 641 -25.77 25.32 17.89
N ALA A 642 -25.34 25.92 16.78
CA ALA A 642 -25.91 27.18 16.28
C ALA A 642 -27.21 27.03 15.48
N VAL A 643 -27.71 25.80 15.25
CA VAL A 643 -28.83 25.49 14.33
C VAL A 643 -29.97 24.76 15.06
N GLN A 644 -30.49 25.42 16.09
CA GLN A 644 -31.61 24.93 16.91
C GLN A 644 -32.92 24.82 16.11
N PRO A 645 -33.81 23.83 16.38
CA PRO A 645 -33.66 22.73 17.34
C PRO A 645 -33.06 21.46 16.68
N GLU A 646 -32.03 20.85 17.29
CA GLU A 646 -31.43 19.62 16.74
C GLU A 646 -32.21 18.34 17.12
N ASN A 647 -33.14 18.42 18.08
CA ASN A 647 -33.95 17.30 18.57
C ASN A 647 -33.09 16.13 19.12
N ALA A 648 -31.99 16.47 19.81
CA ALA A 648 -30.97 15.51 20.22
C ALA A 648 -31.38 14.56 21.37
N GLY A 649 -32.36 14.90 22.20
CA GLY A 649 -32.84 14.11 23.34
C GLY A 649 -33.90 13.06 23.01
N ARG A 650 -34.38 12.34 24.03
CA ARG A 650 -35.51 11.38 23.92
C ARG A 650 -36.56 11.66 24.99
N CYS A 651 -37.83 11.49 24.67
CA CYS A 651 -38.92 11.70 25.63
C CYS A 651 -38.95 10.58 26.70
N SER A 652 -39.31 10.94 27.95
CA SER A 652 -39.09 10.11 29.14
C SER A 652 -39.91 8.81 29.23
N VAL A 653 -40.95 8.64 28.42
CA VAL A 653 -41.75 7.40 28.33
C VAL A 653 -41.82 6.92 26.89
N SER A 654 -42.13 7.82 25.95
CA SER A 654 -42.13 7.60 24.51
C SER A 654 -40.72 7.71 23.93
N THR A 655 -39.79 6.87 24.40
CA THR A 655 -38.33 6.97 24.15
C THR A 655 -37.89 6.91 22.67
N ASN A 656 -38.79 6.51 21.76
CA ASN A 656 -38.58 6.57 20.31
C ASN A 656 -38.79 7.98 19.73
N ILE A 657 -39.51 8.87 20.42
CA ILE A 657 -39.70 10.27 20.04
C ILE A 657 -38.43 11.05 20.39
N ARG A 658 -37.90 11.74 19.38
CA ARG A 658 -36.76 12.66 19.50
C ARG A 658 -37.26 14.03 19.94
N CYS A 659 -36.48 14.72 20.76
CA CYS A 659 -36.90 15.98 21.36
C CYS A 659 -35.74 16.93 21.62
N ASP A 660 -36.07 18.21 21.70
CA ASP A 660 -35.17 19.32 21.98
C ASP A 660 -35.12 19.66 23.48
N PHE A 661 -34.01 20.22 23.98
CA PHE A 661 -33.89 20.64 25.39
C PHE A 661 -34.14 22.14 25.60
N SER A 662 -33.94 22.99 24.58
CA SER A 662 -34.18 24.44 24.66
C SER A 662 -35.66 24.78 24.91
N GLY A 663 -36.56 24.02 24.27
CA GLY A 663 -37.95 23.81 24.67
C GLY A 663 -38.97 24.87 24.24
N ASP A 664 -39.72 24.58 23.17
CA ASP A 664 -41.04 25.20 22.92
C ASP A 664 -42.19 24.46 23.65
N GLY A 665 -41.91 23.27 24.20
CA GLY A 665 -42.84 22.44 24.95
C GLY A 665 -43.77 21.54 24.11
N THR A 666 -43.60 21.45 22.78
CA THR A 666 -44.57 20.79 21.89
C THR A 666 -44.20 19.36 21.45
N GLN A 667 -42.94 18.95 21.62
CA GLN A 667 -42.41 17.75 20.97
C GLN A 667 -42.63 16.43 21.75
N CYS A 668 -42.62 16.47 23.09
CA CYS A 668 -42.91 15.30 23.91
C CYS A 668 -44.40 15.24 24.30
N PRO A 669 -44.99 14.03 24.41
CA PRO A 669 -46.36 13.88 24.88
C PRO A 669 -46.62 14.50 26.26
N ALA A 670 -47.86 14.92 26.51
CA ALA A 670 -48.22 15.63 27.74
C ALA A 670 -47.95 14.79 29.00
N GLY A 671 -47.04 15.30 29.86
CA GLY A 671 -46.58 14.62 31.07
C GLY A 671 -45.19 13.98 30.96
N GLU A 672 -44.60 13.96 29.76
CA GLU A 672 -43.22 13.55 29.53
C GLU A 672 -42.24 14.74 29.55
N THR A 673 -40.96 14.45 29.77
CA THR A 673 -39.85 15.41 29.67
C THR A 673 -38.84 14.93 28.64
N CYS A 674 -38.14 15.85 27.98
CA CYS A 674 -36.99 15.49 27.16
C CYS A 674 -35.80 15.11 28.06
N GLN A 675 -35.09 14.02 27.75
CA GLN A 675 -34.02 13.45 28.57
C GLN A 675 -32.74 13.18 27.75
N THR A 676 -31.60 13.29 28.44
CA THR A 676 -30.28 12.84 27.96
C THR A 676 -30.16 11.32 27.99
N GLY A 677 -29.05 10.78 27.49
CA GLY A 677 -28.76 9.35 27.46
C GLY A 677 -27.28 9.04 27.66
N GLY A 678 -26.84 7.87 27.18
CA GLY A 678 -25.45 7.42 27.30
C GLY A 678 -24.48 7.95 26.23
N GLY A 679 -24.97 8.64 25.19
CA GLY A 679 -24.20 8.93 23.97
C GLY A 679 -23.81 7.67 23.17
N ALA A 680 -23.78 7.78 21.84
CA ALA A 680 -23.29 6.79 20.88
C ALA A 680 -22.29 7.50 19.95
N PRO A 681 -20.99 7.46 20.30
CA PRO A 681 -20.04 8.53 20.05
C PRO A 681 -19.72 8.74 18.57
N LYS A 682 -20.34 9.77 17.99
CA LYS A 682 -20.42 9.94 16.53
C LYS A 682 -19.06 9.99 15.84
N TYR A 683 -18.08 10.66 16.41
CA TYR A 683 -16.76 10.92 15.83
C TYR A 683 -15.65 10.44 16.77
N GLY A 684 -15.83 9.21 17.27
CA GLY A 684 -15.75 8.87 18.70
C GLY A 684 -14.43 9.01 19.45
N ASP A 685 -14.29 8.25 20.54
CA ASP A 685 -13.29 8.53 21.58
C ASP A 685 -11.83 8.49 21.08
N TYR A 686 -11.60 7.87 19.92
CA TYR A 686 -10.40 7.89 19.10
C TYR A 686 -10.73 7.44 17.66
N ASN A 687 -9.86 7.77 16.70
CA ASN A 687 -10.03 7.48 15.27
C ASN A 687 -8.65 7.12 14.67
N GLY A 688 -8.44 5.85 14.39
CA GLY A 688 -7.12 5.29 14.09
C GLY A 688 -6.53 5.67 12.74
N ASN A 689 -5.21 5.58 12.66
CA ASN A 689 -4.45 5.48 11.43
C ASN A 689 -3.29 4.49 11.60
N ALA A 690 -2.79 3.96 10.48
CA ALA A 690 -1.72 2.97 10.45
C ALA A 690 -0.70 3.30 9.35
N CYS A 691 0.54 2.91 9.58
CA CYS A 691 1.67 3.13 8.67
C CYS A 691 2.40 1.81 8.43
N VAL A 692 2.66 1.51 7.16
CA VAL A 692 3.56 0.42 6.73
C VAL A 692 3.96 0.62 5.26
N LEU A 693 5.15 0.14 4.86
CA LEU A 693 5.63 0.17 3.47
C LEU A 693 5.61 1.57 2.80
N GLY A 694 5.87 2.64 3.55
CA GLY A 694 5.81 4.02 3.05
C GLY A 694 4.40 4.53 2.71
N ARG A 695 3.37 3.83 3.19
CA ARG A 695 1.96 4.16 2.97
C ARG A 695 1.26 4.50 4.28
N PHE A 696 0.34 5.45 4.18
CA PHE A 696 -0.49 5.94 5.27
C PHE A 696 -1.92 5.45 5.05
N TYR A 697 -2.51 4.86 6.08
CA TYR A 697 -3.83 4.23 6.06
C TYR A 697 -4.69 4.91 7.12
N THR A 698 -5.85 5.44 6.73
CA THR A 698 -6.65 6.32 7.59
C THR A 698 -8.09 5.87 7.64
N VAL A 699 -8.69 5.90 8.84
CA VAL A 699 -10.13 5.71 9.04
C VAL A 699 -10.74 6.90 9.77
N PHE A 700 -11.98 7.25 9.42
CA PHE A 700 -12.74 8.34 10.04
C PHE A 700 -14.24 8.15 9.90
N ALA A 701 -15.00 8.77 10.80
CA ALA A 701 -16.45 8.80 10.75
C ALA A 701 -16.94 10.10 10.09
N SER A 702 -17.98 10.03 9.26
CA SER A 702 -18.66 11.18 8.67
C SER A 702 -20.14 10.92 8.40
N GLY A 703 -20.99 11.90 8.73
CA GLY A 703 -22.39 12.00 8.30
C GLY A 703 -22.61 13.02 7.17
N ALA A 704 -21.55 13.59 6.58
CA ALA A 704 -21.65 14.66 5.58
C ALA A 704 -22.48 14.25 4.35
N GLY A 705 -23.68 14.83 4.21
CA GLY A 705 -24.62 14.50 3.12
C GLY A 705 -25.39 13.18 3.30
N LEU A 706 -25.33 12.56 4.49
CA LEU A 706 -25.90 11.24 4.78
C LEU A 706 -27.06 11.32 5.79
N ALA A 707 -27.87 10.25 5.85
CA ALA A 707 -28.96 10.13 6.82
C ALA A 707 -28.51 9.59 8.21
N ASN A 708 -27.27 9.09 8.31
CA ASN A 708 -26.61 8.57 9.50
C ASN A 708 -25.10 8.79 9.35
N VAL A 709 -24.35 8.84 10.44
CA VAL A 709 -22.88 8.79 10.40
C VAL A 709 -22.43 7.44 9.83
N ARG A 710 -21.41 7.44 8.97
CA ARG A 710 -20.80 6.28 8.32
C ARG A 710 -19.28 6.37 8.44
N ASP A 711 -18.64 5.22 8.35
CA ASP A 711 -17.20 5.10 8.53
C ASP A 711 -16.52 4.98 7.16
N PHE A 712 -15.34 5.57 7.01
CA PHE A 712 -14.64 5.69 5.74
C PHE A 712 -13.18 5.30 5.86
N PHE A 713 -12.68 4.61 4.83
CA PHE A 713 -11.27 4.26 4.66
C PHE A 713 -10.66 5.00 3.46
N GLN A 714 -9.44 5.49 3.63
CA GLN A 714 -8.56 5.99 2.57
C GLN A 714 -7.11 5.60 2.84
N SER A 715 -6.31 5.41 1.78
CA SER A 715 -4.86 5.17 1.89
C SER A 715 -4.06 5.96 0.85
N PHE A 716 -2.83 6.31 1.22
CA PHE A 716 -1.96 7.27 0.51
C PHE A 716 -0.52 6.74 0.45
N VAL A 717 0.20 7.03 -0.64
CA VAL A 717 1.67 6.91 -0.67
C VAL A 717 2.27 8.19 -0.09
N VAL A 718 3.11 8.06 0.95
CA VAL A 718 3.65 9.22 1.69
C VAL A 718 5.17 9.21 1.83
N THR A 719 5.80 8.03 1.87
CA THR A 719 7.26 7.88 1.76
C THR A 719 7.58 6.72 0.81
N SER A 720 8.81 6.18 0.85
CA SER A 720 9.32 5.19 -0.12
C SER A 720 8.55 3.87 -0.06
N THR A 721 7.78 3.55 -1.10
CA THR A 721 6.93 2.34 -1.19
C THR A 721 7.48 1.32 -2.19
N PRO A 722 7.46 0.01 -1.86
CA PRO A 722 7.76 -1.06 -2.80
C PRO A 722 6.74 -1.15 -3.94
N THR A 723 7.22 -1.60 -5.10
CA THR A 723 6.43 -1.95 -6.28
C THR A 723 6.64 -3.40 -6.69
N THR A 724 5.65 -3.99 -7.34
CA THR A 724 5.72 -5.35 -7.89
C THR A 724 5.53 -5.27 -9.40
N LEU A 725 6.47 -5.84 -10.15
CA LEU A 725 6.42 -5.93 -11.60
C LEU A 725 6.19 -7.40 -12.00
N THR A 726 5.18 -7.66 -12.84
CA THR A 726 4.82 -8.99 -13.31
C THR A 726 4.86 -9.03 -14.83
N TYR A 727 5.60 -9.98 -15.43
CA TYR A 727 5.66 -10.13 -16.88
C TYR A 727 4.37 -10.78 -17.43
N THR A 728 3.86 -10.26 -18.54
CA THR A 728 2.58 -10.67 -19.16
C THR A 728 2.64 -10.80 -20.68
N GLY A 729 3.78 -10.54 -21.31
CA GLY A 729 3.94 -10.54 -22.77
C GLY A 729 4.23 -11.92 -23.37
N ALA A 730 4.60 -11.91 -24.65
CA ALA A 730 5.01 -13.11 -25.37
C ALA A 730 6.20 -13.83 -24.69
N THR A 731 6.22 -15.17 -24.78
CA THR A 731 7.32 -16.04 -24.33
C THR A 731 7.91 -16.89 -25.47
N THR A 732 7.45 -16.66 -26.69
CA THR A 732 7.99 -17.27 -27.91
C THR A 732 7.72 -16.36 -29.11
N GLY A 733 8.47 -16.55 -30.18
CA GLY A 733 8.22 -15.94 -31.50
C GLY A 733 9.35 -16.26 -32.46
N ASP A 734 9.07 -16.11 -33.75
CA ASP A 734 9.94 -16.57 -34.84
C ASP A 734 10.91 -15.47 -35.32
N TYR A 735 11.84 -15.79 -36.22
CA TYR A 735 12.99 -14.93 -36.52
C TYR A 735 12.69 -13.96 -37.68
N HIS A 736 12.82 -12.66 -37.39
CA HIS A 736 12.22 -11.51 -38.09
C HIS A 736 10.77 -11.19 -37.72
N ASP A 737 10.07 -12.05 -36.98
CA ASP A 737 8.68 -11.78 -36.59
C ASP A 737 8.56 -10.75 -35.44
N LEU A 738 7.39 -10.14 -35.30
CA LEU A 738 7.10 -9.05 -34.36
C LEU A 738 6.39 -9.56 -33.09
N VAL A 739 7.07 -9.54 -31.95
CA VAL A 739 6.48 -9.91 -30.66
C VAL A 739 6.16 -8.71 -29.77
N THR A 740 4.97 -8.71 -29.17
CA THR A 740 4.61 -7.75 -28.11
C THR A 740 5.11 -8.25 -26.76
N LEU A 741 6.08 -7.55 -26.18
CA LEU A 741 6.52 -7.73 -24.79
C LEU A 741 5.63 -6.85 -23.89
N SER A 742 5.23 -7.35 -22.71
CA SER A 742 4.40 -6.57 -21.77
C SER A 742 4.59 -6.99 -20.32
N ALA A 743 4.29 -6.06 -19.40
CA ALA A 743 4.31 -6.27 -17.96
C ALA A 743 3.34 -5.33 -17.25
N VAL A 744 2.96 -5.67 -16.02
CA VAL A 744 2.12 -4.84 -15.14
C VAL A 744 2.90 -4.47 -13.88
N LEU A 745 2.95 -3.17 -13.57
CA LEU A 745 3.59 -2.59 -12.38
C LEU A 745 2.52 -2.13 -11.38
N THR A 746 2.45 -2.76 -10.21
CA THR A 746 1.54 -2.35 -9.12
C THR A 746 2.30 -1.92 -7.86
N LEU A 747 1.60 -1.22 -6.95
CA LEU A 747 2.04 -1.08 -5.56
C LEU A 747 2.00 -2.46 -4.89
N SER A 748 3.14 -2.92 -4.35
CA SER A 748 3.27 -4.27 -3.79
C SER A 748 2.20 -4.57 -2.75
N GLY A 749 1.63 -5.77 -2.83
CA GLY A 749 0.55 -6.20 -1.94
C GLY A 749 -0.83 -5.62 -2.29
N THR A 750 -0.98 -4.92 -3.43
CA THR A 750 -2.25 -4.33 -3.89
C THR A 750 -2.47 -4.56 -5.39
N SER A 751 -3.68 -4.27 -5.85
CA SER A 751 -4.05 -4.19 -7.28
C SER A 751 -3.75 -2.82 -7.93
N ALA A 752 -3.30 -1.81 -7.17
CA ALA A 752 -3.16 -0.44 -7.66
C ALA A 752 -2.00 -0.30 -8.66
N GLY A 753 -2.32 0.02 -9.91
CA GLY A 753 -1.35 0.27 -10.98
C GLY A 753 -0.53 1.54 -10.75
N VAL A 754 0.78 1.48 -10.98
CA VAL A 754 1.68 2.64 -10.89
C VAL A 754 1.84 3.25 -12.28
N ALA A 755 1.01 4.25 -12.59
CA ALA A 755 0.92 4.87 -13.92
C ALA A 755 2.10 5.79 -14.28
N GLY A 756 2.34 5.98 -15.59
CA GLY A 756 3.30 6.94 -16.13
C GLY A 756 4.77 6.55 -15.97
N GLN A 757 5.08 5.29 -15.68
CA GLN A 757 6.42 4.79 -15.42
C GLN A 757 6.99 4.04 -16.63
N THR A 758 8.27 4.21 -16.92
CA THR A 758 8.94 3.45 -17.99
C THR A 758 9.33 2.06 -17.49
N ILE A 759 8.90 1.03 -18.23
CA ILE A 759 9.37 -0.36 -18.08
C ILE A 759 10.30 -0.68 -19.26
N THR A 760 11.53 -1.09 -18.95
CA THR A 760 12.49 -1.54 -19.96
C THR A 760 12.43 -3.06 -20.08
N PHE A 761 12.23 -3.55 -21.29
CA PHE A 761 12.23 -4.97 -21.63
C PHE A 761 13.54 -5.32 -22.35
N ASN A 762 14.24 -6.34 -21.88
CA ASN A 762 15.49 -6.82 -22.47
C ASN A 762 15.35 -8.30 -22.82
N LEU A 763 15.78 -8.68 -24.02
CA LEU A 763 15.74 -10.04 -24.55
C LEU A 763 17.09 -10.32 -25.24
N GLY A 764 18.02 -10.96 -24.54
CA GLY A 764 19.38 -11.16 -25.05
C GLY A 764 20.12 -9.83 -25.30
N ALA A 765 20.49 -9.58 -26.55
CA ALA A 765 21.11 -8.33 -27.01
C ALA A 765 20.11 -7.26 -27.47
N GLN A 766 18.81 -7.57 -27.51
CA GLN A 766 17.74 -6.65 -27.92
C GLN A 766 17.01 -6.04 -26.72
N SER A 767 16.41 -4.86 -26.90
CA SER A 767 15.53 -4.25 -25.91
C SER A 767 14.50 -3.30 -26.54
N CYS A 768 13.39 -3.10 -25.82
CA CYS A 768 12.41 -2.05 -26.07
C CYS A 768 11.90 -1.50 -24.72
N ALA A 769 11.09 -0.43 -24.73
CA ALA A 769 10.50 0.11 -23.51
C ALA A 769 9.05 0.54 -23.72
N GLY A 770 8.21 0.28 -22.71
CA GLY A 770 6.83 0.73 -22.63
C GLY A 770 6.62 1.72 -21.48
N VAL A 771 5.52 2.47 -21.50
CA VAL A 771 5.10 3.33 -20.39
C VAL A 771 3.82 2.77 -19.79
N THR A 772 3.72 2.75 -18.46
CA THR A 772 2.56 2.19 -17.76
C THR A 772 1.31 3.08 -17.86
N ASP A 773 0.17 2.45 -18.11
CA ASP A 773 -1.15 3.07 -18.08
C ASP A 773 -1.72 3.20 -16.65
N ALA A 774 -3.00 3.58 -16.53
CA ALA A 774 -3.69 3.71 -15.24
C ALA A 774 -3.89 2.35 -14.50
N ALA A 775 -3.81 1.22 -15.19
CA ALA A 775 -3.81 -0.12 -14.59
C ALA A 775 -2.38 -0.62 -14.30
N GLY A 776 -1.35 0.19 -14.58
CA GLY A 776 0.05 -0.19 -14.43
C GLY A 776 0.59 -1.02 -15.59
N ALA A 777 -0.17 -1.23 -16.67
CA ALA A 777 0.21 -2.06 -17.80
C ALA A 777 1.09 -1.29 -18.79
N ALA A 778 2.24 -1.86 -19.16
CA ALA A 778 3.15 -1.34 -20.18
C ALA A 778 3.46 -2.44 -21.20
N SER A 779 3.56 -2.05 -22.48
CA SER A 779 4.01 -2.93 -23.56
C SER A 779 4.93 -2.23 -24.55
N CYS A 780 5.70 -3.02 -25.30
CA CYS A 780 6.40 -2.58 -26.50
C CYS A 780 6.56 -3.74 -27.47
N ASP A 781 6.50 -3.44 -28.76
CA ASP A 781 6.72 -4.42 -29.81
C ASP A 781 8.21 -4.51 -30.17
N LEU A 782 8.69 -5.72 -30.44
CA LEU A 782 10.09 -6.02 -30.73
C LEU A 782 10.17 -7.02 -31.90
N THR A 783 10.75 -6.60 -33.01
CA THR A 783 11.10 -7.49 -34.13
C THR A 783 12.28 -8.36 -33.72
N LEU A 784 12.13 -9.68 -33.68
CA LEU A 784 13.19 -10.59 -33.25
C LEU A 784 14.28 -10.67 -34.32
N ASN A 785 15.55 -10.43 -33.96
CA ASN A 785 16.66 -10.40 -34.94
C ASN A 785 17.94 -11.12 -34.47
N GLN A 786 17.80 -11.97 -33.46
CA GLN A 786 18.88 -12.80 -32.90
C GLN A 786 18.76 -14.25 -33.38
N ILE A 787 19.84 -15.02 -33.24
CA ILE A 787 19.85 -16.44 -33.60
C ILE A 787 18.78 -17.21 -32.77
N PRO A 788 17.88 -17.98 -33.40
CA PRO A 788 16.94 -18.85 -32.72
C PRO A 788 17.55 -19.73 -31.63
N GLY A 789 16.88 -19.79 -30.48
CA GLY A 789 17.36 -20.46 -29.28
C GLY A 789 16.65 -20.02 -27.99
N PRO A 790 17.10 -20.53 -26.84
CA PRO A 790 16.56 -20.16 -25.53
C PRO A 790 17.17 -18.85 -25.01
N TYR A 791 16.29 -17.96 -24.57
CA TYR A 791 16.60 -16.66 -23.99
C TYR A 791 15.84 -16.46 -22.67
N THR A 792 16.10 -15.34 -22.00
CA THR A 792 15.32 -14.84 -20.88
C THR A 792 14.88 -13.42 -21.21
N VAL A 793 13.57 -13.17 -21.25
CA VAL A 793 13.03 -11.80 -21.26
C VAL A 793 13.05 -11.26 -19.84
N THR A 794 13.55 -10.03 -19.65
CA THR A 794 13.62 -9.35 -18.36
C THR A 794 12.97 -7.98 -18.47
N ALA A 795 11.92 -7.75 -17.70
CA ALA A 795 11.27 -6.46 -17.54
C ALA A 795 11.79 -5.78 -16.28
N SER A 796 12.13 -4.49 -16.34
CA SER A 796 12.62 -3.73 -15.20
C SER A 796 12.06 -2.32 -15.11
N PHE A 797 11.72 -1.93 -13.87
CA PHE A 797 11.38 -0.58 -13.45
C PHE A 797 12.50 -0.05 -12.55
N ALA A 798 13.10 1.08 -12.94
CA ALA A 798 14.27 1.65 -12.26
C ALA A 798 13.97 2.36 -10.93
N GLY A 799 12.70 2.48 -10.54
CA GLY A 799 12.26 3.35 -9.45
C GLY A 799 12.03 4.79 -9.91
N SER A 800 11.12 5.51 -9.23
CA SER A 800 10.71 6.86 -9.59
C SER A 800 10.01 7.57 -8.44
N GLY A 801 10.52 8.71 -7.99
CA GLY A 801 9.96 9.47 -6.88
C GLY A 801 9.93 8.65 -5.59
N LEU A 802 8.72 8.31 -5.12
CA LEU A 802 8.49 7.46 -3.94
C LEU A 802 8.36 5.96 -4.29
N PHE A 803 8.27 5.59 -5.57
CA PHE A 803 8.12 4.21 -6.00
C PHE A 803 9.51 3.53 -6.13
N GLN A 804 9.74 2.47 -5.37
CA GLN A 804 11.00 1.72 -5.41
C GLN A 804 11.12 0.88 -6.69
N ALA A 805 12.36 0.62 -7.10
CA ALA A 805 12.69 -0.22 -8.25
C ALA A 805 12.21 -1.67 -8.09
N SER A 806 11.81 -2.29 -9.20
CA SER A 806 11.42 -3.70 -9.25
C SER A 806 11.74 -4.31 -10.61
N ASN A 807 11.91 -5.63 -10.67
CA ASN A 807 12.22 -6.35 -11.89
C ASN A 807 11.64 -7.77 -11.86
N THR A 808 11.48 -8.36 -13.03
CA THR A 808 10.92 -9.71 -13.21
C THR A 808 11.40 -10.29 -14.53
N SER A 809 11.40 -11.61 -14.66
CA SER A 809 11.87 -12.29 -15.86
C SER A 809 11.11 -13.58 -16.16
N ALA A 810 11.10 -13.97 -17.43
CA ALA A 810 10.49 -15.19 -17.92
C ALA A 810 11.42 -15.86 -18.96
N PRO A 811 11.39 -17.19 -19.11
CA PRO A 811 12.02 -17.84 -20.25
C PRO A 811 11.34 -17.39 -21.54
N PHE A 812 12.13 -17.21 -22.59
CA PHE A 812 11.66 -16.86 -23.93
C PHE A 812 12.34 -17.77 -24.97
N THR A 813 11.63 -18.26 -25.97
CA THR A 813 12.23 -19.00 -27.09
C THR A 813 12.13 -18.19 -28.37
N ILE A 814 13.26 -17.88 -29.02
CA ILE A 814 13.23 -17.46 -30.42
C ILE A 814 13.21 -18.75 -31.26
N THR A 815 12.15 -19.00 -32.01
CA THR A 815 12.02 -20.17 -32.90
C THR A 815 12.56 -19.86 -34.30
N LYS A 816 12.68 -20.89 -35.15
CA LYS A 816 13.27 -20.74 -36.50
C LYS A 816 12.18 -20.41 -37.49
N GLU A 817 12.47 -19.42 -38.33
CA GLU A 817 11.51 -18.84 -39.26
C GLU A 817 11.12 -19.80 -40.40
N GLU A 818 9.84 -19.76 -40.79
CA GLU A 818 9.26 -20.61 -41.81
C GLU A 818 9.77 -20.24 -43.22
N THR A 819 10.03 -21.24 -44.06
CA THR A 819 10.45 -20.99 -45.46
C THR A 819 9.61 -21.74 -46.48
N THR A 820 9.37 -21.06 -47.61
CA THR A 820 8.75 -21.60 -48.80
C THR A 820 9.78 -21.60 -49.93
N LEU A 821 10.06 -22.78 -50.49
CA LEU A 821 10.87 -22.93 -51.70
C LEU A 821 9.95 -23.26 -52.88
N SER A 822 10.20 -22.65 -54.04
CA SER A 822 9.51 -22.95 -55.31
C SER A 822 10.53 -23.20 -56.43
N TYR A 823 10.29 -24.21 -57.27
CA TYR A 823 11.15 -24.50 -58.43
C TYR A 823 10.73 -23.67 -59.66
N THR A 824 11.70 -23.10 -60.37
CA THR A 824 11.49 -22.17 -61.50
C THR A 824 12.44 -22.39 -62.68
N GLY A 825 13.33 -23.39 -62.63
CA GLY A 825 14.25 -23.75 -63.72
C GLY A 825 13.64 -24.67 -64.79
N ASP A 826 14.51 -25.23 -65.64
CA ASP A 826 14.13 -26.12 -66.74
C ASP A 826 13.34 -27.35 -66.26
N THR A 827 12.32 -27.73 -67.03
CA THR A 827 11.56 -28.99 -66.85
C THR A 827 11.59 -29.90 -68.07
N VAL A 828 12.03 -29.41 -69.22
CA VAL A 828 12.21 -30.18 -70.46
C VAL A 828 13.67 -30.07 -70.85
N ILE A 829 14.41 -31.17 -70.72
CA ILE A 829 15.88 -31.14 -70.64
C ILE A 829 16.49 -32.15 -71.61
N ALA A 830 17.48 -31.72 -72.39
CA ALA A 830 18.25 -32.61 -73.24
C ALA A 830 19.45 -33.23 -72.50
N ASN A 831 19.70 -34.52 -72.74
CA ASN A 831 20.96 -35.17 -72.39
C ASN A 831 22.11 -34.61 -73.21
N ASN A 832 23.31 -34.63 -72.62
CA ASN A 832 24.56 -34.07 -73.14
C ASN A 832 24.56 -32.53 -73.36
N THR A 833 23.49 -31.82 -73.01
CA THR A 833 23.47 -30.34 -72.95
C THR A 833 23.61 -29.85 -71.51
N THR A 834 23.47 -28.54 -71.32
CA THR A 834 23.25 -27.93 -70.00
C THR A 834 21.77 -28.07 -69.61
N ALA A 835 21.47 -28.14 -68.31
CA ALA A 835 20.19 -27.80 -67.73
C ALA A 835 20.34 -26.64 -66.75
N HIS A 836 19.50 -25.63 -66.89
CA HIS A 836 19.47 -24.42 -66.06
C HIS A 836 18.47 -24.61 -64.91
N LEU A 837 18.97 -25.04 -63.75
CA LEU A 837 18.13 -25.29 -62.58
C LEU A 837 18.00 -24.02 -61.75
N SER A 838 16.79 -23.70 -61.29
CA SER A 838 16.51 -22.47 -60.55
C SER A 838 15.34 -22.64 -59.58
N GLY A 839 15.33 -21.85 -58.52
CA GLY A 839 14.25 -21.82 -57.54
C GLY A 839 14.29 -20.56 -56.67
N VAL A 840 13.14 -20.20 -56.10
CA VAL A 840 12.94 -19.00 -55.28
C VAL A 840 12.65 -19.42 -53.84
N LEU A 841 13.46 -18.93 -52.89
CA LEU A 841 13.32 -19.16 -51.45
C LEU A 841 12.76 -17.90 -50.77
N LEU A 842 11.63 -18.05 -50.08
CA LEU A 842 10.90 -16.96 -49.43
C LEU A 842 10.63 -17.28 -47.96
N GLU A 843 10.87 -16.30 -47.09
CA GLU A 843 10.38 -16.15 -45.72
C GLU A 843 8.87 -15.87 -45.81
N ASP A 844 8.07 -16.63 -45.04
CA ASP A 844 6.61 -16.53 -45.01
C ASP A 844 5.90 -16.72 -46.39
N GLY A 845 6.62 -17.24 -47.39
CA GLY A 845 6.15 -17.27 -48.77
C GLY A 845 6.04 -15.89 -49.45
N THR A 846 6.59 -14.82 -48.85
CA THR A 846 6.46 -13.44 -49.35
C THR A 846 7.76 -12.63 -49.38
N VAL A 847 8.66 -12.77 -48.40
CA VAL A 847 9.90 -11.98 -48.27
C VAL A 847 11.09 -12.76 -48.82
N PRO A 848 11.90 -12.25 -49.77
CA PRO A 848 12.98 -13.05 -50.35
C PRO A 848 14.19 -13.29 -49.43
N ILE A 849 14.54 -14.56 -49.20
CA ILE A 849 15.69 -14.96 -48.37
C ILE A 849 16.96 -14.97 -49.23
N ALA A 850 17.84 -13.99 -49.02
CA ALA A 850 19.12 -13.89 -49.71
C ALA A 850 20.27 -14.64 -49.00
N GLY A 851 21.27 -15.07 -49.78
CA GLY A 851 22.53 -15.64 -49.30
C GLY A 851 22.49 -17.11 -48.88
N ARG A 852 21.40 -17.85 -49.15
CA ARG A 852 21.20 -19.23 -48.70
C ARG A 852 21.47 -20.23 -49.82
N THR A 853 22.06 -21.38 -49.48
CA THR A 853 22.37 -22.43 -50.46
C THR A 853 21.15 -23.33 -50.69
N VAL A 854 20.65 -23.37 -51.93
CA VAL A 854 19.67 -24.36 -52.39
C VAL A 854 20.42 -25.43 -53.18
N VAL A 855 20.23 -26.70 -52.81
CA VAL A 855 20.75 -27.86 -53.56
C VAL A 855 19.68 -28.31 -54.55
N PHE A 856 20.03 -28.35 -55.82
CA PHE A 856 19.19 -28.87 -56.89
C PHE A 856 19.66 -30.27 -57.28
N THR A 857 18.75 -31.23 -57.41
CA THR A 857 19.06 -32.59 -57.83
C THR A 857 18.12 -33.02 -58.96
N LEU A 858 18.71 -33.40 -60.09
CA LEU A 858 18.04 -33.92 -61.26
C LEU A 858 18.16 -35.46 -61.28
N GLY A 859 17.02 -36.14 -61.41
CA GLY A 859 16.94 -37.60 -61.37
C GLY A 859 16.88 -38.18 -59.96
N THR A 860 16.98 -39.52 -59.85
CA THR A 860 16.93 -40.25 -58.58
C THR A 860 17.93 -41.42 -58.57
N GLY A 861 18.21 -41.97 -57.38
CA GLY A 861 19.11 -43.11 -57.21
C GLY A 861 20.57 -42.78 -57.56
N ALA A 862 21.33 -43.81 -57.96
CA ALA A 862 22.78 -43.70 -58.18
C ALA A 862 23.18 -42.90 -59.44
N THR A 863 22.22 -42.52 -60.30
CA THR A 863 22.44 -41.69 -61.49
C THR A 863 22.03 -40.22 -61.29
N ALA A 864 21.50 -39.86 -60.12
CA ALA A 864 21.11 -38.48 -59.85
C ALA A 864 22.31 -37.53 -59.94
N GLN A 865 22.11 -36.37 -60.57
CA GLN A 865 23.11 -35.31 -60.67
C GLN A 865 22.66 -34.11 -59.84
N SER A 866 23.58 -33.46 -59.12
CA SER A 866 23.26 -32.32 -58.29
C SER A 866 24.18 -31.13 -58.57
N CYS A 867 23.63 -29.93 -58.45
CA CYS A 867 24.37 -28.67 -58.34
C CYS A 867 23.80 -27.84 -57.17
N SER A 868 24.47 -26.75 -56.81
CA SER A 868 23.96 -25.82 -55.79
C SER A 868 24.05 -24.38 -56.25
N GLY A 869 23.00 -23.61 -55.95
CA GLY A 869 22.94 -22.16 -56.15
C GLY A 869 22.86 -21.45 -54.80
N VAL A 870 23.37 -20.22 -54.71
CA VAL A 870 23.14 -19.33 -53.57
C VAL A 870 22.06 -18.33 -53.95
N THR A 871 21.11 -18.08 -53.07
CA THR A 871 20.00 -17.14 -53.34
C THR A 871 20.47 -15.70 -53.43
N ASP A 872 19.96 -14.97 -54.43
CA ASP A 872 20.24 -13.55 -54.63
C ASP A 872 19.30 -12.64 -53.81
N GLY A 873 19.36 -11.32 -54.05
CA GLY A 873 18.49 -10.33 -53.40
C GLY A 873 17.00 -10.41 -53.78
N ALA A 874 16.63 -11.27 -54.73
CA ALA A 874 15.25 -11.63 -55.06
C ALA A 874 14.91 -13.07 -54.61
N GLY A 875 15.75 -13.69 -53.77
CA GLY A 875 15.58 -15.05 -53.26
C GLY A 875 15.86 -16.14 -54.30
N VAL A 876 16.40 -15.80 -55.47
CA VAL A 876 16.61 -16.72 -56.58
C VAL A 876 17.95 -17.41 -56.43
N ALA A 877 17.94 -18.72 -56.21
CA ALA A 877 19.10 -19.58 -56.40
C ALA A 877 19.04 -20.22 -57.79
N ALA A 878 20.18 -20.28 -58.49
CA ALA A 878 20.29 -21.00 -59.76
C ALA A 878 21.65 -21.70 -59.88
N CYS A 879 21.69 -22.81 -60.62
CA CYS A 879 22.90 -23.52 -60.99
C CYS A 879 22.72 -24.38 -62.25
N ASP A 880 23.82 -24.62 -62.94
CA ASP A 880 23.85 -25.41 -64.18
C ASP A 880 24.31 -26.85 -63.90
N ILE A 881 23.65 -27.82 -64.54
CA ILE A 881 24.20 -29.19 -64.69
C ILE A 881 24.67 -29.35 -66.14
N PHE A 882 25.98 -29.57 -66.33
CA PHE A 882 26.57 -29.90 -67.63
C PHE A 882 27.69 -30.96 -67.49
N PRO A 883 27.72 -32.00 -68.35
CA PRO A 883 26.64 -32.44 -69.23
C PRO A 883 25.52 -33.13 -68.42
N VAL A 884 24.26 -32.96 -68.83
CA VAL A 884 23.16 -33.78 -68.31
C VAL A 884 23.32 -35.23 -68.78
N ASN A 885 23.17 -36.18 -67.86
CA ASN A 885 23.32 -37.61 -68.08
C ASN A 885 22.27 -38.37 -67.24
N GLN A 886 21.02 -38.32 -67.69
CA GLN A 886 19.86 -38.96 -67.04
C GLN A 886 19.21 -40.01 -67.95
N PRO A 887 18.48 -41.00 -67.39
CA PRO A 887 17.62 -41.87 -68.18
C PRO A 887 16.60 -41.05 -68.98
N SER A 888 16.46 -41.33 -70.28
CA SER A 888 15.47 -40.65 -71.13
C SER A 888 14.05 -41.13 -70.79
N GLY A 889 13.11 -40.19 -70.73
CA GLY A 889 11.74 -40.41 -70.27
C GLY A 889 11.30 -39.39 -69.22
N PRO A 890 10.19 -39.65 -68.51
CA PRO A 890 9.78 -38.87 -67.34
C PRO A 890 10.77 -39.00 -66.18
N GLY A 891 11.10 -37.85 -65.58
CA GLY A 891 11.98 -37.74 -64.42
C GLY A 891 11.44 -36.76 -63.39
N VAL A 892 12.30 -36.37 -62.46
CA VAL A 892 12.04 -35.35 -61.44
C VAL A 892 13.26 -34.49 -61.26
N VAL A 893 13.04 -33.21 -60.95
CA VAL A 893 14.02 -32.32 -60.34
C VAL A 893 13.51 -31.93 -58.96
N THR A 894 14.40 -31.94 -57.97
CA THR A 894 14.13 -31.43 -56.62
C THR A 894 15.01 -30.23 -56.34
N ALA A 895 14.47 -29.25 -55.62
CA ALA A 895 15.22 -28.17 -55.00
C ALA A 895 15.05 -28.30 -53.49
N ASN A 896 16.14 -28.21 -52.73
CA ASN A 896 16.13 -28.44 -51.29
C ASN A 896 16.98 -27.39 -50.57
N PHE A 897 16.33 -26.58 -49.74
CA PHE A 897 16.97 -25.78 -48.71
C PHE A 897 16.99 -26.58 -47.39
N ALA A 898 18.17 -26.81 -46.84
CA ALA A 898 18.36 -27.68 -45.67
C ALA A 898 18.02 -27.02 -44.32
N GLY A 899 17.55 -25.76 -44.33
CA GLY A 899 17.54 -24.91 -43.15
C GLY A 899 18.94 -24.34 -42.86
N ASP A 900 18.99 -23.33 -41.99
CA ASP A 900 20.23 -22.85 -41.38
C ASP A 900 19.97 -22.60 -39.88
N ASP A 901 20.81 -21.82 -39.18
CA ASP A 901 20.58 -21.51 -37.76
C ASP A 901 19.35 -20.62 -37.51
N PHE A 902 18.88 -19.90 -38.52
CA PHE A 902 17.76 -18.95 -38.46
C PHE A 902 16.46 -19.52 -39.03
N TYR A 903 16.56 -20.29 -40.13
CA TYR A 903 15.42 -20.69 -40.94
C TYR A 903 15.17 -22.20 -40.96
N LEU A 904 13.91 -22.60 -41.06
CA LEU A 904 13.47 -23.99 -41.23
C LEU A 904 13.72 -24.52 -42.66
N PRO A 905 13.95 -25.84 -42.82
CA PRO A 905 14.14 -26.46 -44.12
C PRO A 905 12.87 -26.43 -44.98
N SER A 906 13.06 -26.29 -46.30
CA SER A 906 11.97 -26.38 -47.28
C SER A 906 12.44 -27.03 -48.57
N SER A 907 11.52 -27.67 -49.29
CA SER A 907 11.82 -28.36 -50.55
C SER A 907 10.71 -28.17 -51.57
N ALA A 908 11.09 -28.16 -52.84
CA ALA A 908 10.21 -28.13 -53.99
C ALA A 908 10.59 -29.26 -54.96
N SER A 909 9.64 -29.67 -55.80
CA SER A 909 9.93 -30.60 -56.88
C SER A 909 9.07 -30.30 -58.12
N ALA A 910 9.61 -30.65 -59.28
CA ALA A 910 8.90 -30.60 -60.55
C ALA A 910 9.16 -31.88 -61.35
N THR A 911 8.15 -32.36 -62.06
CA THR A 911 8.31 -33.44 -63.05
C THR A 911 9.13 -32.94 -64.22
N THR A 912 10.11 -33.73 -64.67
CA THR A 912 10.93 -33.40 -65.85
C THR A 912 10.70 -34.36 -67.01
N ILE A 913 11.04 -33.93 -68.22
CA ILE A 913 11.11 -34.78 -69.42
C ILE A 913 12.54 -34.75 -69.94
N ILE A 914 13.21 -35.91 -69.90
CA ILE A 914 14.59 -36.09 -70.37
C ILE A 914 14.58 -36.67 -71.78
N PHE A 915 15.11 -35.93 -72.74
CA PHE A 915 15.21 -36.33 -74.14
C PHE A 915 16.66 -36.26 -74.64
N ALA A 916 16.90 -36.58 -75.91
CA ALA A 916 18.19 -36.29 -76.55
C ALA A 916 17.99 -35.67 -77.93
N PHE A 917 18.93 -34.82 -78.35
CA PHE A 917 19.09 -34.48 -79.76
C PHE A 917 19.79 -35.62 -80.50
N LEU A 918 19.70 -35.61 -81.83
CA LEU A 918 20.43 -36.54 -82.69
C LEU A 918 21.92 -36.16 -82.72
N ASP A 919 22.77 -37.12 -83.10
CA ASP A 919 24.21 -36.92 -83.30
C ASP A 919 24.51 -36.04 -84.53
N HIS A 920 23.69 -36.14 -85.57
CA HIS A 920 23.66 -35.18 -86.68
C HIS A 920 22.23 -34.82 -87.10
N GLY A 921 22.04 -33.56 -87.48
CA GLY A 921 20.77 -33.05 -88.00
C GLY A 921 19.62 -33.05 -86.98
N SER A 922 18.39 -32.99 -87.46
CA SER A 922 17.17 -33.19 -86.67
C SER A 922 16.02 -33.60 -87.58
N PHE A 923 15.01 -34.27 -87.03
CA PHE A 923 13.74 -34.40 -87.72
C PHE A 923 12.94 -33.10 -87.60
N VAL A 924 12.04 -32.89 -88.56
CA VAL A 924 11.23 -31.69 -88.70
C VAL A 924 9.76 -32.09 -88.68
N VAL A 925 8.92 -31.30 -88.01
CA VAL A 925 7.46 -31.33 -88.14
C VAL A 925 6.91 -29.95 -88.48
N GLY A 926 5.70 -29.89 -89.05
CA GLY A 926 5.04 -28.62 -89.37
C GLY A 926 4.38 -27.97 -88.15
N ASP A 927 4.48 -26.65 -88.02
CA ASP A 927 3.99 -25.89 -86.86
C ASP A 927 2.48 -26.02 -86.57
N GLN A 928 1.64 -26.12 -87.60
CA GLN A 928 0.20 -26.37 -87.41
C GLN A 928 -0.12 -27.84 -87.08
N THR A 929 0.88 -28.72 -87.09
CA THR A 929 0.78 -30.17 -86.86
C THR A 929 1.65 -30.67 -85.70
N ALA A 930 2.39 -29.81 -85.00
CA ALA A 930 3.31 -30.16 -83.92
C ALA A 930 2.60 -30.49 -82.58
N THR A 931 1.50 -31.25 -82.62
CA THR A 931 0.67 -31.59 -81.46
C THR A 931 0.15 -33.02 -81.56
N GLY A 932 0.17 -33.79 -80.47
CA GLY A 932 -0.32 -35.17 -80.50
C GLY A 932 0.56 -36.07 -81.38
N THR A 933 -0.06 -36.90 -82.23
CA THR A 933 0.64 -37.82 -83.15
C THR A 933 1.12 -37.09 -84.41
N VAL A 934 2.38 -37.32 -84.81
CA VAL A 934 3.06 -36.62 -85.92
C VAL A 934 3.81 -37.60 -86.84
N GLU A 935 3.88 -37.34 -88.15
CA GLU A 935 4.85 -37.98 -89.08
C GLU A 935 6.11 -37.09 -89.12
N PHE A 936 7.17 -37.46 -88.40
CA PHE A 936 8.44 -36.71 -88.41
C PHE A 936 9.36 -37.12 -89.58
N TRP A 937 9.09 -38.26 -90.22
CA TRP A 937 9.84 -38.77 -91.37
C TRP A 937 8.96 -39.65 -92.26
N GLY A 938 9.13 -39.57 -93.58
CA GLY A 938 8.51 -40.53 -94.50
C GLY A 938 8.12 -39.95 -95.85
N HIS A 939 7.61 -40.79 -96.76
CA HIS A 939 7.20 -40.34 -98.09
C HIS A 939 6.02 -39.37 -98.06
N SER A 940 5.16 -39.47 -97.03
CA SER A 940 3.92 -38.69 -96.89
C SER A 940 4.13 -37.30 -96.30
N TRP A 941 5.32 -37.03 -95.75
CA TRP A 941 5.61 -35.87 -94.89
C TRP A 941 5.00 -34.53 -95.35
N SER A 942 5.10 -34.18 -96.65
CA SER A 942 4.60 -32.90 -97.19
C SER A 942 3.07 -32.78 -97.26
N ARG A 943 2.34 -33.88 -97.10
CA ARG A 943 0.87 -33.95 -97.01
C ARG A 943 0.41 -33.88 -95.55
N ASP A 944 1.10 -34.60 -94.67
CA ASP A 944 0.65 -34.81 -93.28
C ASP A 944 1.23 -33.79 -92.29
N ASN A 945 2.25 -33.01 -92.69
CA ASN A 945 2.73 -31.84 -91.96
C ASN A 945 2.23 -30.55 -92.62
N VAL A 946 1.64 -29.66 -91.83
CA VAL A 946 1.09 -28.38 -92.29
C VAL A 946 1.90 -27.23 -91.70
N LEU A 947 2.32 -26.30 -92.55
CA LEU A 947 3.09 -25.10 -92.16
C LEU A 947 2.23 -23.85 -92.26
N SER A 948 2.39 -22.88 -91.35
CA SER A 948 1.70 -21.58 -91.41
C SER A 948 2.20 -20.67 -92.54
N GLY A 949 3.45 -20.82 -92.97
CA GLY A 949 4.06 -20.09 -94.08
C GLY A 949 3.70 -20.60 -95.49
N GLY A 950 2.99 -21.72 -95.61
CA GLY A 950 2.54 -22.28 -96.90
C GLY A 950 2.84 -23.77 -97.09
N PRO A 951 2.57 -24.33 -98.29
CA PRO A 951 2.78 -25.76 -98.55
C PRO A 951 4.27 -26.12 -98.58
N ALA A 952 4.63 -27.21 -97.89
CA ALA A 952 5.99 -27.73 -97.91
C ALA A 952 6.38 -28.31 -99.28
N PRO A 953 7.66 -28.27 -99.70
CA PRO A 953 8.08 -28.88 -100.96
C PRO A 953 7.95 -30.41 -100.91
N ASP A 954 7.26 -31.03 -101.87
CA ASP A 954 7.03 -32.48 -101.93
C ASP A 954 8.29 -33.36 -101.93
N SER A 955 9.44 -32.78 -102.28
CA SER A 955 10.73 -33.46 -102.20
C SER A 955 11.38 -33.43 -100.82
N PHE A 956 10.80 -32.73 -99.84
CA PHE A 956 11.19 -32.85 -98.43
C PHE A 956 10.51 -34.05 -97.79
N LYS A 957 11.20 -34.67 -96.83
CA LYS A 957 10.82 -35.95 -96.21
C LYS A 957 10.95 -35.99 -94.69
N GLY A 958 11.18 -34.83 -94.07
CA GLY A 958 11.19 -34.67 -92.62
C GLY A 958 12.56 -34.63 -91.94
N PHE A 959 13.68 -34.72 -92.66
CA PHE A 959 15.02 -34.65 -92.03
C PHE A 959 15.83 -33.42 -92.47
N ALA A 960 16.18 -32.56 -91.51
CA ALA A 960 17.11 -31.46 -91.64
C ALA A 960 18.55 -31.97 -91.52
N ALA A 961 19.28 -31.99 -92.65
CA ALA A 961 20.60 -32.63 -92.73
C ALA A 961 21.75 -31.76 -92.19
N ALA A 962 21.57 -30.44 -92.14
CA ALA A 962 22.51 -29.50 -91.51
C ALA A 962 21.73 -28.32 -90.92
N ILE A 963 22.04 -27.95 -89.68
CA ILE A 963 21.39 -26.87 -88.91
C ILE A 963 22.44 -25.82 -88.56
N SER A 964 22.05 -24.55 -88.37
CA SER A 964 22.99 -23.47 -88.01
C SER A 964 23.67 -23.68 -86.65
N THR A 965 23.01 -24.34 -85.69
CA THR A 965 23.58 -24.78 -84.42
C THR A 965 23.43 -26.30 -84.28
N ASN A 966 24.37 -26.96 -83.60
CA ASN A 966 24.26 -28.38 -83.22
C ASN A 966 24.65 -28.54 -81.73
N PRO A 967 23.73 -28.96 -80.84
CA PRO A 967 22.31 -29.26 -81.09
C PRO A 967 21.51 -28.02 -81.57
N PRO A 968 20.33 -28.23 -82.20
CA PRO A 968 19.48 -27.14 -82.66
C PRO A 968 18.93 -26.29 -81.50
N VAL A 969 18.76 -24.99 -81.76
CA VAL A 969 18.13 -24.03 -80.83
C VAL A 969 16.98 -23.26 -81.51
N CYS A 970 16.00 -22.80 -80.75
CA CYS A 970 14.96 -21.95 -81.31
C CYS A 970 15.54 -20.64 -81.87
N GLY A 971 15.11 -20.28 -83.08
CA GLY A 971 15.68 -19.21 -83.90
C GLY A 971 16.71 -19.67 -84.94
N ASP A 972 17.10 -20.95 -84.94
CA ASP A 972 17.95 -21.53 -85.99
C ASP A 972 17.30 -21.52 -87.38
N THR A 973 18.13 -21.77 -88.39
CA THR A 973 17.69 -22.22 -89.72
C THR A 973 18.38 -23.53 -90.07
N TRP A 974 17.80 -24.29 -90.98
CA TRP A 974 18.36 -25.57 -91.43
C TRP A 974 18.32 -25.70 -92.94
N THR A 975 19.12 -26.65 -93.44
CA THR A 975 19.16 -27.06 -94.84
C THR A 975 19.12 -28.58 -95.01
N SER A 976 18.58 -29.04 -96.14
CA SER A 976 18.51 -30.45 -96.49
C SER A 976 18.50 -30.65 -98.01
N ARG A 977 18.52 -31.91 -98.46
CA ARG A 977 18.53 -32.31 -99.87
C ARG A 977 17.25 -33.06 -100.25
N PRO A 978 16.74 -32.92 -101.49
CA PRO A 978 15.59 -33.66 -102.02
C PRO A 978 15.64 -35.19 -101.84
N GLY A 979 14.50 -35.77 -101.47
CA GLY A 979 14.28 -37.22 -101.39
C GLY A 979 15.11 -37.89 -100.31
N ASN A 980 15.55 -39.14 -100.56
CA ASN A 980 16.38 -39.90 -99.63
C ASN A 980 17.87 -39.47 -99.62
N SER A 981 18.15 -38.19 -99.88
CA SER A 981 19.52 -37.65 -100.02
C SER A 981 20.07 -37.01 -98.73
N SER A 982 19.26 -37.00 -97.67
CA SER A 982 19.48 -36.25 -96.43
C SER A 982 20.18 -37.05 -95.32
N ARG A 983 20.14 -38.39 -95.37
CA ARG A 983 20.79 -39.34 -94.44
C ARG A 983 20.42 -39.14 -92.95
N PRO A 984 19.17 -39.42 -92.55
CA PRO A 984 18.81 -39.49 -91.13
C PRO A 984 19.58 -40.62 -90.40
N PRO A 985 19.69 -40.59 -89.07
CA PRO A 985 20.38 -41.63 -88.29
C PRO A 985 19.73 -43.01 -88.38
N ASP A 986 20.51 -44.07 -88.19
CA ASP A 986 20.03 -45.46 -88.20
C ASP A 986 19.20 -45.83 -86.95
N THR A 987 19.35 -45.09 -85.85
CA THR A 987 18.64 -45.30 -84.57
C THR A 987 18.13 -43.99 -83.98
N LEU A 988 17.09 -44.06 -83.14
CA LEU A 988 16.45 -42.89 -82.52
C LEU A 988 16.55 -42.96 -80.99
N PRO A 989 16.71 -41.81 -80.29
CA PRO A 989 16.49 -41.71 -78.85
C PRO A 989 15.05 -42.08 -78.44
N PRO A 990 14.81 -42.63 -77.22
CA PRO A 990 13.46 -42.97 -76.74
C PRO A 990 12.52 -41.76 -76.66
N LEU A 991 13.06 -40.59 -76.29
CA LEU A 991 12.46 -39.28 -76.52
C LEU A 991 13.48 -38.43 -77.27
N MET A 992 13.10 -37.83 -78.39
CA MET A 992 14.00 -37.07 -79.25
C MET A 992 13.56 -35.62 -79.50
N GLY A 993 14.53 -34.73 -79.64
CA GLY A 993 14.31 -33.31 -79.98
C GLY A 993 14.07 -33.13 -81.48
N VAL A 994 12.87 -32.67 -81.82
CA VAL A 994 12.39 -32.48 -83.20
C VAL A 994 12.16 -30.99 -83.45
N VAL A 995 12.76 -30.48 -84.53
CA VAL A 995 12.55 -29.12 -85.02
C VAL A 995 11.10 -28.94 -85.46
N VAL A 996 10.50 -27.82 -85.12
CA VAL A 996 9.24 -27.36 -85.71
C VAL A 996 9.54 -26.24 -86.69
N SER A 997 9.03 -26.32 -87.91
CA SER A 997 9.17 -25.27 -88.94
C SER A 997 7.84 -24.62 -89.28
N SER A 998 7.84 -23.28 -89.45
CA SER A 998 6.71 -22.52 -89.98
C SER A 998 6.82 -22.28 -91.49
N SER A 999 8.03 -22.36 -92.06
CA SER A 999 8.30 -22.06 -93.46
C SER A 999 9.41 -22.93 -94.02
N ILE A 1000 9.12 -23.69 -95.08
CA ILE A 1000 10.10 -24.51 -95.80
C ILE A 1000 10.10 -24.12 -97.28
N THR A 1001 11.26 -23.74 -97.78
CA THR A 1001 11.47 -23.30 -99.16
C THR A 1001 12.48 -24.20 -99.88
N LYS A 1002 12.56 -24.10 -101.21
CA LYS A 1002 13.49 -24.87 -102.03
C LYS A 1002 14.11 -24.02 -103.12
N SER A 1003 15.44 -24.08 -103.24
CA SER A 1003 16.21 -23.47 -104.31
C SER A 1003 17.19 -24.49 -104.90
N GLY A 1004 16.94 -24.90 -106.15
CA GLY A 1004 17.71 -25.95 -106.82
C GLY A 1004 17.69 -27.29 -106.06
N SER A 1005 18.88 -27.74 -105.66
CA SER A 1005 19.11 -28.98 -104.89
C SER A 1005 19.11 -28.76 -103.36
N THR A 1006 18.87 -27.54 -102.88
CA THR A 1006 18.81 -27.21 -101.45
C THR A 1006 17.37 -26.93 -101.04
N ILE A 1007 16.95 -27.54 -99.93
CA ILE A 1007 15.72 -27.22 -99.21
C ILE A 1007 16.15 -26.51 -97.92
N SER A 1008 15.45 -25.46 -97.51
CA SER A 1008 15.78 -24.68 -96.31
C SER A 1008 14.54 -24.36 -95.49
N GLY A 1009 14.66 -24.37 -94.16
CA GLY A 1009 13.58 -24.01 -93.25
C GLY A 1009 14.06 -23.34 -91.96
N ASP A 1010 13.09 -22.96 -91.13
CA ASP A 1010 13.25 -22.25 -89.86
C ASP A 1010 13.08 -23.17 -88.64
N VAL A 1011 13.51 -22.71 -87.46
CA VAL A 1011 13.30 -23.38 -86.16
C VAL A 1011 12.59 -22.44 -85.16
N PRO A 1012 11.34 -22.01 -85.40
CA PRO A 1012 10.56 -21.21 -84.43
C PRO A 1012 10.28 -21.93 -83.10
N GLU A 1013 10.23 -23.26 -83.10
CA GLU A 1013 9.93 -24.09 -81.92
C GLU A 1013 10.68 -25.44 -82.00
N ILE A 1014 10.92 -26.07 -80.85
CA ILE A 1014 11.43 -27.45 -80.75
C ILE A 1014 10.50 -28.25 -79.82
N VAL A 1015 10.02 -29.39 -80.30
CA VAL A 1015 9.18 -30.33 -79.54
C VAL A 1015 9.93 -31.61 -79.21
N VAL A 1016 9.53 -32.27 -78.12
CA VAL A 1016 10.01 -33.59 -77.75
C VAL A 1016 9.02 -34.63 -78.25
N VAL A 1017 9.47 -35.51 -79.14
CA VAL A 1017 8.67 -36.60 -79.71
C VAL A 1017 9.13 -37.93 -79.12
N GLN A 1018 8.18 -38.75 -78.67
CA GLN A 1018 8.34 -40.17 -78.43
C GLN A 1018 8.09 -40.93 -79.75
N PRO A 1019 9.09 -41.57 -80.38
CA PRO A 1019 8.88 -42.29 -81.62
C PRO A 1019 8.03 -43.56 -81.43
N ASP A 1020 7.14 -43.84 -82.38
CA ASP A 1020 6.45 -45.12 -82.49
C ASP A 1020 7.39 -46.21 -83.08
N PRO A 1021 7.17 -47.50 -82.78
CA PRO A 1021 7.94 -48.58 -83.41
C PRO A 1021 7.64 -48.69 -84.91
N GLY A 1022 8.67 -48.60 -85.75
CA GLY A 1022 8.55 -48.83 -87.20
C GLY A 1022 9.50 -48.01 -88.09
N TYR A 1023 10.13 -46.96 -87.55
CA TYR A 1023 11.10 -46.13 -88.27
C TYR A 1023 12.24 -46.94 -88.90
N GLN A 1024 12.64 -46.55 -90.12
CA GLN A 1024 13.90 -46.91 -90.79
C GLN A 1024 14.46 -45.65 -91.48
N PRO A 1025 15.79 -45.56 -91.74
CA PRO A 1025 16.44 -44.43 -92.39
C PRO A 1025 16.17 -44.31 -93.91
N ASP A 1026 14.99 -44.73 -94.37
CA ASP A 1026 14.49 -44.55 -95.73
C ASP A 1026 13.01 -44.10 -95.70
N PRO A 1027 12.55 -43.28 -96.66
CA PRO A 1027 11.21 -42.69 -96.61
C PRO A 1027 10.08 -43.68 -96.96
N GLY A 1028 10.36 -44.94 -97.28
CA GLY A 1028 9.35 -45.99 -97.44
C GLY A 1028 8.75 -46.43 -96.10
N HIS A 1029 9.46 -46.21 -94.99
CA HIS A 1029 8.99 -46.48 -93.64
C HIS A 1029 8.68 -45.16 -92.91
N PRO A 1030 7.40 -44.84 -92.61
CA PRO A 1030 7.06 -43.61 -91.92
C PRO A 1030 7.58 -43.65 -90.47
N GLY A 1031 8.35 -42.65 -90.09
CA GLY A 1031 8.65 -42.34 -88.70
C GLY A 1031 7.51 -41.51 -88.13
N THR A 1032 6.61 -42.17 -87.38
CA THR A 1032 5.59 -41.51 -86.58
C THR A 1032 5.99 -41.47 -85.11
N GLY A 1033 5.38 -40.57 -84.34
CA GLY A 1033 5.53 -40.52 -82.89
C GLY A 1033 4.53 -39.58 -82.24
N THR A 1034 4.58 -39.44 -80.93
CA THR A 1034 3.73 -38.54 -80.15
C THR A 1034 4.54 -37.42 -79.50
N VAL A 1035 4.10 -36.17 -79.66
CA VAL A 1035 4.66 -35.00 -78.94
C VAL A 1035 4.30 -35.10 -77.46
N VAL A 1036 5.31 -35.16 -76.59
CA VAL A 1036 5.15 -35.30 -75.13
C VAL A 1036 5.56 -34.06 -74.34
N ALA A 1037 6.34 -33.15 -74.94
CA ALA A 1037 6.72 -31.87 -74.34
C ALA A 1037 7.16 -30.85 -75.41
N VAL A 1038 7.30 -29.58 -75.01
CA VAL A 1038 7.89 -28.51 -75.82
C VAL A 1038 9.19 -28.07 -75.13
N TYR A 1039 10.31 -28.06 -75.86
CA TYR A 1039 11.62 -27.68 -75.31
C TYR A 1039 11.85 -26.17 -75.34
N CYS A 1040 11.52 -25.51 -76.46
CA CYS A 1040 11.47 -24.06 -76.55
C CYS A 1040 10.26 -23.64 -77.44
N PRO A 1041 9.28 -22.88 -76.91
CA PRO A 1041 8.01 -22.60 -77.60
C PRO A 1041 8.06 -21.32 -78.46
N HIS A 1042 7.29 -21.30 -79.56
CA HIS A 1042 7.11 -20.07 -80.34
C HIS A 1042 6.01 -19.16 -79.77
N ALA A 1043 6.16 -17.83 -79.94
CA ALA A 1043 5.21 -16.82 -79.44
C ALA A 1043 3.81 -16.84 -80.10
N SER A 1044 3.60 -17.67 -81.12
CA SER A 1044 2.31 -17.92 -81.78
C SER A 1044 1.86 -19.39 -81.70
N SER A 1045 2.54 -20.23 -80.90
CA SER A 1045 2.29 -21.67 -80.82
C SER A 1045 0.97 -21.99 -80.11
N PRO A 1046 0.17 -22.97 -80.58
CA PRO A 1046 -1.08 -23.36 -79.91
C PRO A 1046 -0.86 -23.90 -78.48
N HIS A 1047 0.36 -24.30 -78.13
CA HIS A 1047 0.74 -24.72 -76.78
C HIS A 1047 0.82 -23.56 -75.78
N THR A 1048 0.82 -22.29 -76.23
CA THR A 1048 0.92 -21.12 -75.35
C THR A 1048 -0.42 -20.73 -74.71
N THR A 1049 -0.78 -21.38 -73.60
CA THR A 1049 -1.88 -20.96 -72.71
C THR A 1049 -1.54 -19.63 -72.04
N ARG A 1050 -1.83 -18.54 -72.75
CA ARG A 1050 -1.51 -17.15 -72.39
C ARG A 1050 -1.86 -16.84 -70.93
N PRO A 1051 -0.87 -16.61 -70.03
CA PRO A 1051 -1.15 -16.24 -68.66
C PRO A 1051 -2.03 -14.98 -68.61
N ARG A 1052 -3.09 -15.01 -67.82
CA ARG A 1052 -3.97 -13.86 -67.64
C ARG A 1052 -3.14 -12.74 -67.01
N PRO A 1053 -2.99 -11.56 -67.64
CA PRO A 1053 -2.19 -10.49 -67.05
C PRO A 1053 -2.81 -10.09 -65.71
N THR A 1054 -1.99 -10.10 -64.67
CA THR A 1054 -2.35 -9.53 -63.37
C THR A 1054 -2.75 -8.07 -63.56
N PRO A 1055 -3.78 -7.58 -62.85
CA PRO A 1055 -4.28 -6.23 -63.06
C PRO A 1055 -3.20 -5.22 -62.67
N ARG A 1056 -2.75 -4.41 -63.64
CA ARG A 1056 -1.92 -3.25 -63.33
C ARG A 1056 -2.70 -2.30 -62.41
N LEU A 1057 -2.26 -2.18 -61.17
CA LEU A 1057 -2.63 -1.06 -60.31
C LEU A 1057 -2.30 0.24 -61.07
N ARG A 1058 -3.25 1.18 -61.07
CA ARG A 1058 -2.99 2.54 -61.57
C ARG A 1058 -2.17 3.29 -60.52
N PRO A 1059 -1.03 3.90 -60.87
CA PRO A 1059 -0.46 4.96 -60.05
C PRO A 1059 -1.25 6.26 -60.29
N SER A 1060 -1.97 6.77 -59.29
CA SER A 1060 -2.40 8.17 -59.14
C SER A 1060 -3.37 8.32 -57.94
N PRO A 1061 -3.24 9.37 -57.09
CA PRO A 1061 -2.05 10.17 -56.80
C PRO A 1061 -1.23 9.57 -55.65
#